data_AF-A0A4P9JBD8-F1
#
_entry.id   AF-A0A4P9JBD8-F1
#
_cell.length_a   1.000
_cell.length_b   1.000
_cell.length_c   1.000
_cell.angle_alpha   90.00
_cell.angle_beta   90.00
_cell.angle_gamma   90.00
#
_symmetry.space_group_name_H-M   'P 1'
#
loop_
_entity.id
_entity.type
_entity.pdbx_description
1 polymer ?
#
loop_
_entity_poly.entity_id
_entity_poly.type
_entity_poly.pdbx_seq_one_letter_code
_entity_poly.pdbx_strand_id
1 'polypeptide(L)'
;MTGNHPRVDLAGITVDLMDQDEAIRTITARAAQPAAADRRAWDTGTEPPLAVVTATLDHVVRFGTRGPWRRTLGESRPPLGRDACDRPVRLDWLTLPAGAPLVTASRHMTGNDWPRLAGGDLIGPLLDAAERDGISVGFLGGSYLVQRLLSRQLVRGRPGLAVAGMWSPDHSELTDEEASLRLAQAIADAGVQLLVVGLGRPLQELWIDRYGPSTGANVLLAFGGAVIDLLAGAARRAPRRVADHGLEWAWRLAAGPTRLARRYLVDDPRGQWPLRRDSRVLEDAPRDRPGREGFADRPAATASDTADRPDATHGSGAFVPLGRTADVAVLAVTRDDQDDIERFVAALRREAHDVRLRLVVADNDSTDHTLELLRAHPDITVVTTGGNLGRAAGINVARRHRGEAEAVLVLHPGLEVRPGAVRHLLSEIRSGRADLVVPRLVDHEGTTQHSLHREPSVARVFGDALPAALRTRLPAVLTGTLTAPEGYQFGHEVEWATGAAVMVRADLDRRLGEWDERFFPSGEDTDYFRRARASGAVVRYAPGAVMARCEAPGPPEPPALAAVNRVRYMRKHHSETVTTVYRVGLALRELLRLHVPERRGVLAAVADEGRWQGLPGPTASRHPATVLSGFPRGAVIIPARNAADVILRTLSALDPVLRTGRVEVIVACNGCTDDTAILAASVPGVQVIDCPVASTAAAMNAGDAVATRWPRVYLAADVEITPTTLRRVLEQLRSPVLAARPAYRYDDVGASWPVRAYYRARCRLPRTERALSGAGVFGLTEAGHARLGTFPEVTALDVFVDRSFAQEEKMTVPAPPVAVRTPHDVRSLLAVLRHDLRATLSLPGAAVRGAGDEASGTCRPDVPASTAGSTFWEFVRAVRGPRSAVDALSSGPLAAAPRLGRRVRLRVGPVVGPGAIAWEWDAPRRRPARRPGDPAVEAPQDRPGP
;
A
#
# COMPACT_ATOMS: atom_id res chain seq x y z
N MET A 1 12.63 -34.75 36.14
CA MET A 1 12.55 -33.82 37.28
C MET A 1 13.56 -32.71 37.06
N THR A 2 13.13 -31.59 36.53
CA THR A 2 14.04 -30.48 36.24
C THR A 2 14.04 -29.50 37.40
N GLY A 3 15.21 -29.33 38.01
CA GLY A 3 15.42 -28.54 39.23
C GLY A 3 14.81 -27.14 39.13
N ASN A 4 14.26 -26.69 40.26
CA ASN A 4 13.75 -25.34 40.47
C ASN A 4 14.95 -24.42 40.72
N HIS A 5 15.77 -24.19 39.69
CA HIS A 5 16.93 -23.31 39.77
C HIS A 5 16.50 -21.84 39.56
N PRO A 6 17.11 -20.87 40.27
CA PRO A 6 16.73 -19.48 40.16
C PRO A 6 16.96 -18.93 38.76
N ARG A 7 16.05 -18.07 38.30
CA ARG A 7 16.11 -17.46 36.96
C ARG A 7 16.08 -15.95 37.03
N VAL A 8 16.80 -15.32 36.10
CA VAL A 8 16.79 -13.87 35.92
C VAL A 8 16.50 -13.52 34.47
N ASP A 9 15.73 -12.46 34.24
CA ASP A 9 15.55 -11.86 32.93
C ASP A 9 16.58 -10.76 32.75
N LEU A 10 17.60 -11.02 31.93
CA LEU A 10 18.67 -10.07 31.61
C LEU A 10 18.34 -9.37 30.30
N ALA A 11 17.50 -8.34 30.40
CA ALA A 11 17.04 -7.51 29.28
C ALA A 11 16.42 -8.30 28.12
N GLY A 12 15.50 -9.21 28.44
CA GLY A 12 14.75 -10.03 27.50
C GLY A 12 15.35 -11.42 27.27
N ILE A 13 16.43 -11.75 27.97
CA ILE A 13 17.03 -13.08 27.94
C ILE A 13 16.89 -13.71 29.31
N THR A 14 16.08 -14.76 29.38
CA THR A 14 16.00 -15.61 30.56
C THR A 14 17.30 -16.39 30.71
N VAL A 15 17.97 -16.21 31.84
CA VAL A 15 19.20 -16.89 32.21
C VAL A 15 18.94 -17.77 33.43
N ASP A 16 19.39 -19.01 33.32
CA ASP A 16 19.33 -20.03 34.36
C ASP A 16 20.60 -19.96 35.21
N LEU A 17 20.42 -19.75 36.52
CA LEU A 17 21.50 -19.58 37.47
C LEU A 17 21.73 -20.90 38.22
N MET A 18 22.89 -21.50 38.00
CA MET A 18 23.27 -22.80 38.58
C MET A 18 24.79 -22.92 38.70
N ASP A 19 25.26 -23.93 39.43
CA ASP A 19 26.67 -24.25 39.50
C ASP A 19 27.16 -25.05 38.26
N GLN A 20 28.48 -25.20 38.14
CA GLN A 20 29.07 -25.89 36.98
C GLN A 20 28.74 -27.38 36.96
N ASP A 21 28.74 -28.05 38.12
CA ASP A 21 28.52 -29.49 38.19
C ASP A 21 27.05 -29.84 37.94
N GLU A 22 26.13 -28.99 38.37
CA GLU A 22 24.70 -29.04 38.10
C GLU A 22 24.41 -28.86 36.61
N ALA A 23 25.06 -27.89 35.96
CA ALA A 23 24.96 -27.72 34.52
C ALA A 23 25.44 -28.99 33.78
N ILE A 24 26.61 -29.53 34.14
CA ILE A 24 27.16 -30.76 33.53
C ILE A 24 26.23 -31.94 33.75
N ARG A 25 25.73 -32.15 34.97
CA ARG A 25 24.79 -33.24 35.31
C ARG A 25 23.50 -33.12 34.50
N THR A 26 22.91 -31.93 34.44
CA THR A 26 21.65 -31.68 33.71
C THR A 26 21.81 -32.00 32.22
N ILE A 27 22.90 -31.52 31.62
CA ILE A 27 23.18 -31.72 30.20
C ILE A 27 23.46 -33.20 29.90
N THR A 28 24.30 -33.85 30.70
CA THR A 28 24.69 -35.25 30.47
C THR A 28 23.51 -36.20 30.69
N ALA A 29 22.70 -35.96 31.74
CA ALA A 29 21.51 -36.77 32.01
C ALA A 29 20.48 -36.70 30.86
N ARG A 30 20.32 -35.54 30.22
CA ARG A 30 19.48 -35.40 29.02
C ARG A 30 20.09 -36.11 27.82
N ALA A 31 21.41 -35.99 27.61
CA ALA A 31 22.10 -36.63 26.49
C ALA A 31 22.04 -38.17 26.56
N ALA A 32 22.14 -38.75 27.76
CA ALA A 32 22.11 -40.20 27.99
C ALA A 32 20.73 -40.85 27.79
N GLN A 33 19.66 -40.08 27.58
CA GLN A 33 18.32 -40.66 27.35
C GLN A 33 18.30 -41.51 26.07
N PRO A 34 17.54 -42.62 26.03
CA PRO A 34 17.39 -43.41 24.82
C PRO A 34 16.82 -42.56 23.69
N ALA A 35 17.40 -42.66 22.50
CA ALA A 35 16.84 -42.04 21.31
C ALA A 35 15.41 -42.56 21.09
N ALA A 36 14.41 -41.68 21.00
CA ALA A 36 13.04 -42.07 20.72
C ALA A 36 12.98 -42.89 19.40
N ALA A 37 12.39 -44.10 19.45
CA ALA A 37 12.38 -45.05 18.33
C ALA A 37 11.51 -44.58 17.14
N ASP A 38 10.53 -43.70 17.38
CA ASP A 38 9.71 -43.07 16.34
C ASP A 38 9.71 -41.54 16.51
N ARG A 39 10.73 -40.88 15.94
CA ARG A 39 11.00 -39.45 16.12
C ARG A 39 10.00 -38.51 15.42
N ARG A 40 8.99 -39.05 14.71
CA ARG A 40 7.89 -38.28 14.08
C ARG A 40 6.68 -38.13 15.00
N ALA A 41 6.56 -38.97 16.02
CA ALA A 41 5.53 -38.91 17.04
C ALA A 41 6.21 -38.66 18.39
N TRP A 42 6.39 -37.38 18.77
CA TRP A 42 6.64 -37.03 20.17
C TRP A 42 5.34 -37.30 20.94
N ASP A 43 5.11 -38.59 21.23
CA ASP A 43 3.97 -39.03 22.02
C ASP A 43 4.11 -38.51 23.46
N THR A 44 2.98 -38.44 24.14
CA THR A 44 2.83 -37.92 25.50
C THR A 44 3.70 -38.70 26.49
N GLY A 45 4.97 -38.31 26.66
CA GLY A 45 5.88 -38.93 27.63
C GLY A 45 7.38 -38.62 27.47
N THR A 46 7.89 -38.30 26.29
CA THR A 46 9.32 -37.99 26.08
C THR A 46 9.65 -36.52 26.35
N GLU A 47 10.72 -36.23 27.10
CA GLU A 47 11.19 -34.84 27.33
C GLU A 47 11.76 -34.26 26.03
N PRO A 48 11.44 -33.01 25.63
CA PRO A 48 11.93 -32.40 24.39
C PRO A 48 13.47 -32.28 24.35
N PRO A 49 14.09 -32.15 23.16
CA PRO A 49 15.52 -31.93 23.04
C PRO A 49 15.96 -30.66 23.78
N LEU A 50 17.15 -30.69 24.39
CA LEU A 50 17.71 -29.58 25.15
C LEU A 50 18.76 -28.82 24.34
N ALA A 51 18.43 -27.59 23.95
CA ALA A 51 19.40 -26.63 23.45
C ALA A 51 20.08 -25.93 24.64
N VAL A 52 21.40 -25.89 24.65
CA VAL A 52 22.19 -25.22 25.70
C VAL A 52 22.94 -24.06 25.08
N VAL A 53 22.73 -22.85 25.60
CA VAL A 53 23.41 -21.65 25.13
C VAL A 53 24.16 -20.98 26.26
N THR A 54 25.37 -20.52 25.96
CA THR A 54 26.19 -19.76 26.92
C THR A 54 26.08 -18.27 26.58
N ALA A 55 25.20 -17.58 27.31
CA ALA A 55 24.81 -16.19 27.05
C ALA A 55 25.94 -15.20 27.36
N THR A 56 26.01 -14.17 26.53
CA THR A 56 26.98 -13.07 26.62
C THR A 56 26.28 -11.76 26.29
N LEU A 57 26.96 -10.62 26.42
CA LEU A 57 26.36 -9.33 26.07
C LEU A 57 25.87 -9.24 24.61
N ASP A 58 26.61 -9.85 23.68
CA ASP A 58 26.17 -10.04 22.28
C ASP A 58 24.79 -10.74 22.15
N HIS A 59 24.42 -11.63 23.07
CA HIS A 59 23.08 -12.22 23.07
C HIS A 59 22.03 -11.16 23.43
N VAL A 60 22.27 -10.31 24.43
CA VAL A 60 21.36 -9.20 24.78
C VAL A 60 21.16 -8.28 23.58
N VAL A 61 22.23 -8.00 22.81
CA VAL A 61 22.15 -7.18 21.59
C VAL A 61 21.32 -7.85 20.49
N ARG A 62 21.39 -9.18 20.35
CA ARG A 62 20.75 -9.93 19.25
C ARG A 62 19.33 -10.42 19.58
N PHE A 63 19.16 -11.04 20.74
CA PHE A 63 17.95 -11.74 21.18
C PHE A 63 17.24 -11.06 22.36
N GLY A 64 17.85 -10.05 23.00
CA GLY A 64 17.21 -9.29 24.06
C GLY A 64 16.04 -8.44 23.57
N THR A 65 15.40 -7.70 24.48
CA THR A 65 14.16 -6.93 24.23
C THR A 65 14.22 -5.99 23.01
N ARG A 66 15.39 -5.43 22.73
CA ARG A 66 15.65 -4.51 21.61
C ARG A 66 16.39 -5.15 20.45
N GLY A 67 16.64 -6.45 20.52
CA GLY A 67 17.38 -7.20 19.51
C GLY A 67 16.53 -7.53 18.26
N PRO A 68 17.18 -7.70 17.09
CA PRO A 68 16.51 -8.11 15.86
C PRO A 68 15.88 -9.51 15.93
N TRP A 69 16.37 -10.38 16.82
CA TRP A 69 15.93 -11.77 16.99
C TRP A 69 15.18 -11.99 18.32
N ARG A 70 14.62 -10.93 18.90
CA ARG A 70 13.83 -11.05 20.14
C ARG A 70 12.72 -12.10 19.97
N ARG A 71 12.49 -12.89 21.01
CA ARG A 71 11.48 -13.97 21.02
C ARG A 71 11.57 -14.93 19.82
N THR A 72 12.79 -15.20 19.36
CA THR A 72 13.00 -16.21 18.32
C THR A 72 13.28 -17.58 18.93
N LEU A 73 14.06 -17.63 20.02
CA LEU A 73 14.51 -18.89 20.63
C LEU A 73 13.42 -19.57 21.45
N GLY A 74 13.37 -20.90 21.35
CA GLY A 74 12.47 -21.78 22.09
C GLY A 74 11.11 -21.91 21.44
N GLU A 75 10.89 -21.25 20.32
CA GLU A 75 9.59 -21.24 19.69
C GLU A 75 9.55 -22.18 18.48
N SER A 76 10.55 -22.34 17.61
CA SER A 76 10.43 -23.00 16.28
C SER A 76 9.59 -24.28 16.09
N ARG A 77 9.08 -24.42 14.86
CA ARG A 77 8.43 -25.62 14.30
C ARG A 77 9.38 -26.28 13.29
N PRO A 78 9.42 -27.63 13.18
CA PRO A 78 10.10 -28.28 12.08
C PRO A 78 9.48 -27.84 10.74
N PRO A 79 10.26 -27.72 9.66
CA PRO A 79 9.73 -27.38 8.33
C PRO A 79 8.70 -28.44 7.90
N LEU A 80 7.53 -27.97 7.46
CA LEU A 80 6.42 -28.82 7.07
C LEU A 80 6.80 -29.60 5.80
N GLY A 81 7.01 -30.91 5.93
CA GLY A 81 6.94 -31.82 4.78
C GLY A 81 5.49 -31.92 4.29
N ARG A 82 5.29 -32.33 3.03
CA ARG A 82 3.97 -32.48 2.40
C ARG A 82 2.95 -33.31 3.21
N ASP A 83 3.40 -34.15 4.14
CA ASP A 83 2.55 -35.09 4.91
C ASP A 83 2.60 -34.92 6.45
N ALA A 84 3.11 -33.82 6.99
CA ALA A 84 3.34 -33.70 8.44
C ALA A 84 2.07 -33.29 9.24
N CYS A 85 1.58 -34.21 10.09
CA CYS A 85 0.49 -34.01 11.04
C CYS A 85 0.91 -33.12 12.25
N ASP A 86 0.42 -31.89 12.28
CA ASP A 86 -0.17 -31.09 13.38
C ASP A 86 0.39 -31.02 14.82
N ARG A 87 1.61 -31.48 15.16
CA ARG A 87 2.23 -31.13 16.47
C ARG A 87 3.61 -30.46 16.36
N PRO A 88 3.78 -29.21 16.89
CA PRO A 88 5.09 -28.56 16.95
C PRO A 88 5.99 -29.28 17.97
N VAL A 89 7.09 -29.88 17.52
CA VAL A 89 8.15 -30.35 18.43
C VAL A 89 8.83 -29.12 19.04
N ARG A 90 8.68 -28.93 20.36
CA ARG A 90 9.31 -27.82 21.08
C ARG A 90 10.74 -28.20 21.47
N LEU A 91 11.66 -27.23 21.42
CA LEU A 91 12.97 -27.29 22.05
C LEU A 91 12.91 -26.67 23.45
N ASP A 92 13.56 -27.31 24.41
CA ASP A 92 13.87 -26.70 25.71
C ASP A 92 15.20 -25.96 25.61
N TRP A 93 15.25 -24.71 26.09
CA TRP A 93 16.48 -23.92 26.13
C TRP A 93 16.98 -23.80 27.55
N LEU A 94 18.25 -24.14 27.77
CA LEU A 94 19.01 -23.86 28.99
C LEU A 94 20.02 -22.75 28.67
N THR A 95 19.87 -21.59 29.31
CA THR A 95 20.67 -20.40 29.03
C THR A 95 21.59 -20.09 30.19
N LEU A 96 22.88 -20.36 30.03
CA LEU A 96 23.89 -20.24 31.08
C LEU A 96 24.66 -18.92 30.98
N PRO A 97 24.97 -18.23 32.10
CA PRO A 97 25.70 -16.96 32.07
C PRO A 97 27.20 -17.16 31.81
N ALA A 98 27.70 -16.70 30.65
CA ALA A 98 29.12 -16.80 30.30
C ALA A 98 29.84 -15.45 30.21
N GLY A 99 29.12 -14.37 29.92
CA GLY A 99 29.70 -13.03 29.86
C GLY A 99 29.85 -12.43 31.26
N ALA A 100 31.02 -11.87 31.58
CA ALA A 100 31.23 -11.14 32.83
C ALA A 100 30.13 -10.08 33.11
N PRO A 101 29.64 -9.28 32.13
CA PRO A 101 28.54 -8.35 32.37
C PRO A 101 27.24 -9.02 32.85
N LEU A 102 26.92 -10.22 32.34
CA LEU A 102 25.70 -10.95 32.71
C LEU A 102 25.84 -11.56 34.11
N VAL A 103 27.02 -12.11 34.43
CA VAL A 103 27.33 -12.63 35.77
C VAL A 103 27.27 -11.50 36.80
N THR A 104 27.90 -10.34 36.52
CA THR A 104 27.82 -9.16 37.41
C THR A 104 26.38 -8.67 37.57
N ALA A 105 25.60 -8.59 36.50
CA ALA A 105 24.19 -8.20 36.59
C ALA A 105 23.38 -9.20 37.45
N SER A 106 23.58 -10.50 37.25
CA SER A 106 22.93 -11.56 38.03
C SER A 106 23.29 -11.48 39.51
N ARG A 107 24.57 -11.25 39.84
CA ARG A 107 25.06 -11.03 41.22
C ARG A 107 24.38 -9.82 41.86
N HIS A 108 24.36 -8.69 41.15
CA HIS A 108 23.72 -7.46 41.66
C HIS A 108 22.22 -7.63 41.91
N MET A 109 21.53 -8.41 41.07
CA MET A 109 20.08 -8.60 41.15
C MET A 109 19.67 -9.64 42.20
N THR A 110 20.44 -10.71 42.36
CA THR A 110 20.10 -11.81 43.28
C THR A 110 20.79 -11.72 44.63
N GLY A 111 21.83 -10.89 44.77
CA GLY A 111 22.68 -10.82 45.96
C GLY A 111 23.66 -12.01 46.12
N ASN A 112 23.57 -13.03 45.26
CA ASN A 112 24.38 -14.25 45.32
C ASN A 112 25.50 -14.24 44.29
N ASP A 113 26.61 -14.90 44.61
CA ASP A 113 27.72 -15.11 43.68
C ASP A 113 27.45 -16.31 42.77
N TRP A 114 27.43 -16.05 41.46
CA TRP A 114 27.17 -17.06 40.43
C TRP A 114 28.42 -17.31 39.57
N PRO A 115 28.75 -18.57 39.26
CA PRO A 115 29.92 -18.88 38.45
C PRO A 115 29.72 -18.46 36.99
N ARG A 116 30.83 -18.20 36.32
CA ARG A 116 30.84 -17.97 34.87
C ARG A 116 30.85 -19.30 34.14
N LEU A 117 29.76 -19.64 33.46
CA LEU A 117 29.56 -20.89 32.74
C LEU A 117 29.83 -20.71 31.24
N ALA A 118 31.09 -20.51 30.87
CA ALA A 118 31.48 -20.37 29.47
C ALA A 118 31.56 -21.73 28.76
N GLY A 119 31.18 -21.78 27.48
CA GLY A 119 31.20 -23.04 26.71
C GLY A 119 32.60 -23.69 26.67
N GLY A 120 33.67 -22.89 26.70
CA GLY A 120 35.05 -23.40 26.77
C GLY A 120 35.44 -23.98 28.13
N ASP A 121 34.72 -23.66 29.20
CA ASP A 121 34.86 -24.30 30.52
C ASP A 121 34.06 -25.60 30.60
N LEU A 122 32.87 -25.60 30.01
CA LEU A 122 31.93 -26.73 30.09
C LEU A 122 32.30 -27.88 29.15
N ILE A 123 32.86 -27.60 27.98
CA ILE A 123 33.01 -28.62 26.92
C ILE A 123 33.95 -29.78 27.32
N GLY A 124 35.04 -29.51 28.03
CA GLY A 124 35.99 -30.55 28.44
C GLY A 124 35.32 -31.58 29.34
N PRO A 125 34.78 -31.16 30.51
CA PRO A 125 34.04 -32.03 31.41
C PRO A 125 32.84 -32.74 30.76
N LEU A 126 32.14 -32.09 29.83
CA LEU A 126 31.04 -32.73 29.08
C LEU A 126 31.54 -33.85 28.18
N LEU A 127 32.67 -33.68 27.49
CA LEU A 127 33.28 -34.74 26.69
C LEU A 127 33.83 -35.88 27.56
N ASP A 128 34.38 -35.56 28.74
CA ASP A 128 34.84 -36.57 29.70
C ASP A 128 33.66 -37.37 30.29
N ALA A 129 32.51 -36.73 30.51
CA ALA A 129 31.28 -37.42 30.88
C ALA A 129 30.72 -38.26 29.73
N ALA A 130 30.72 -37.74 28.50
CA ALA A 130 30.27 -38.48 27.32
C ALA A 130 31.11 -39.74 27.05
N GLU A 131 32.43 -39.68 27.22
CA GLU A 131 33.31 -40.85 27.10
C GLU A 131 33.01 -41.90 28.18
N ARG A 132 32.78 -41.48 29.43
CA ARG A 132 32.45 -42.39 30.54
C ARG A 132 31.09 -43.06 30.36
N ASP A 133 30.10 -42.31 29.89
CA ASP A 133 28.70 -42.76 29.79
C ASP A 133 28.35 -43.34 28.41
N GLY A 134 29.32 -43.40 27.48
CA GLY A 134 29.14 -43.95 26.13
C GLY A 134 28.24 -43.11 25.22
N ILE A 135 28.13 -41.80 25.47
CA ILE A 135 27.27 -40.88 24.72
C ILE A 135 27.92 -40.55 23.38
N SER A 136 27.17 -40.70 22.27
CA SER A 136 27.64 -40.36 20.94
C SER A 136 27.68 -38.84 20.72
N VAL A 137 28.84 -38.33 20.30
CA VAL A 137 29.09 -36.88 20.12
C VAL A 137 29.29 -36.55 18.65
N GLY A 138 28.61 -35.49 18.19
CA GLY A 138 28.78 -34.90 16.86
C GLY A 138 29.31 -33.47 16.93
N PHE A 139 29.98 -33.03 15.86
CA PHE A 139 30.47 -31.64 15.74
C PHE A 139 29.99 -30.98 14.45
N LEU A 140 29.32 -29.84 14.56
CA LEU A 140 28.82 -29.06 13.43
C LEU A 140 29.50 -27.67 13.40
N GLY A 141 30.20 -27.35 12.32
CA GLY A 141 30.91 -26.08 12.13
C GLY A 141 32.43 -26.18 12.34
N GLY A 142 33.11 -25.04 12.25
CA GLY A 142 34.56 -24.99 12.07
C GLY A 142 34.97 -25.32 10.63
N SER A 143 36.15 -24.90 10.19
CA SER A 143 36.63 -25.24 8.84
C SER A 143 37.03 -26.71 8.74
N TYR A 144 37.04 -27.27 7.54
CA TYR A 144 37.51 -28.63 7.28
C TYR A 144 38.89 -28.91 7.91
N LEU A 145 39.82 -27.95 7.81
CA LEU A 145 41.15 -28.07 8.43
C LEU A 145 41.08 -28.13 9.96
N VAL A 146 40.24 -27.30 10.58
CA VAL A 146 40.04 -27.29 12.04
C VAL A 146 39.39 -28.61 12.50
N GLN A 147 38.43 -29.16 11.76
CA GLN A 147 37.83 -30.45 12.09
C GLN A 147 38.82 -31.61 12.01
N ARG A 148 39.73 -31.62 11.03
CA ARG A 148 40.81 -32.62 10.96
C ARG A 148 41.76 -32.54 12.15
N LEU A 149 42.07 -31.32 12.62
CA LEU A 149 42.86 -31.12 13.83
C LEU A 149 42.11 -31.59 15.08
N LEU A 150 40.82 -31.23 15.19
CA LEU A 150 39.94 -31.66 16.27
C LEU A 150 39.90 -33.19 16.37
N SER A 151 39.64 -33.89 15.26
CA SER A 151 39.60 -35.36 15.23
C SER A 151 40.89 -35.98 15.78
N ARG A 152 42.07 -35.48 15.38
CA ARG A 152 43.36 -35.95 15.89
C ARG A 152 43.53 -35.69 17.39
N GLN A 153 43.07 -34.54 17.89
CA GLN A 153 43.15 -34.20 19.31
C GLN A 153 42.21 -35.06 20.14
N LEU A 154 40.99 -35.32 19.67
CA LEU A 154 40.03 -36.19 20.35
C LEU A 154 40.55 -37.63 20.46
N VAL A 155 41.07 -38.20 19.37
CA VAL A 155 41.65 -39.56 19.40
C VAL A 155 42.82 -39.68 20.38
N ARG A 156 43.64 -38.63 20.51
CA ARG A 156 44.78 -38.63 21.45
C ARG A 156 44.38 -38.39 22.90
N GLY A 157 43.41 -37.50 23.14
CA GLY A 157 43.03 -37.08 24.48
C GLY A 157 41.91 -37.90 25.11
N ARG A 158 41.05 -38.51 24.29
CA ARG A 158 39.82 -39.24 24.68
C ARG A 158 39.58 -40.44 23.73
N PRO A 159 40.41 -41.48 23.79
CA PRO A 159 40.35 -42.59 22.83
C PRO A 159 39.07 -43.42 22.90
N GLY A 160 38.33 -43.38 24.01
CA GLY A 160 37.04 -44.07 24.20
C GLY A 160 35.83 -43.22 23.80
N LEU A 161 36.00 -41.95 23.44
CA LEU A 161 34.89 -41.08 23.07
C LEU A 161 34.25 -41.51 21.74
N ALA A 162 32.96 -41.82 21.76
CA ALA A 162 32.19 -42.16 20.57
C ALA A 162 31.90 -40.91 19.71
N VAL A 163 32.77 -40.61 18.75
CA VAL A 163 32.54 -39.51 17.79
C VAL A 163 31.73 -40.03 16.60
N ALA A 164 30.45 -39.69 16.56
CA ALA A 164 29.50 -40.14 15.53
C ALA A 164 29.68 -39.42 14.17
N GLY A 165 30.11 -38.16 14.18
CA GLY A 165 30.32 -37.41 12.94
C GLY A 165 30.83 -35.98 13.13
N MET A 166 31.38 -35.42 12.05
CA MET A 166 31.79 -34.02 11.98
C MET A 166 31.35 -33.42 10.64
N TRP A 167 30.72 -32.25 10.68
CA TRP A 167 30.16 -31.57 9.50
C TRP A 167 30.65 -30.14 9.43
N SER A 168 31.24 -29.74 8.29
CA SER A 168 31.79 -28.40 8.04
C SER A 168 31.06 -27.74 6.87
N PRO A 169 29.78 -27.38 7.03
CA PRO A 169 29.01 -26.80 5.93
C PRO A 169 29.49 -25.38 5.63
N ASP A 170 29.41 -25.02 4.36
CA ASP A 170 29.58 -23.63 3.93
C ASP A 170 28.39 -22.78 4.34
N HIS A 171 28.60 -21.45 4.37
CA HIS A 171 27.52 -20.53 4.73
C HIS A 171 26.33 -20.64 3.78
N SER A 172 26.55 -20.85 2.48
CA SER A 172 25.47 -21.03 1.50
C SER A 172 24.58 -22.23 1.81
N GLU A 173 25.15 -23.36 2.26
CA GLU A 173 24.40 -24.55 2.64
C GLU A 173 23.53 -24.33 3.89
N LEU A 174 24.02 -23.53 4.84
CA LEU A 174 23.27 -23.18 6.06
C LEU A 174 22.11 -22.21 5.79
N THR A 175 22.24 -21.42 4.71
CA THR A 175 21.21 -20.47 4.30
C THR A 175 20.15 -21.08 3.37
N ASP A 176 20.45 -22.25 2.81
CA ASP A 176 19.51 -23.05 2.02
C ASP A 176 18.73 -24.02 2.91
N GLU A 177 17.41 -24.04 2.72
CA GLU A 177 16.52 -24.82 3.57
C GLU A 177 16.64 -26.33 3.31
N GLU A 178 16.74 -26.72 2.05
CA GLU A 178 16.85 -28.13 1.66
C GLU A 178 18.20 -28.71 2.08
N ALA A 179 19.30 -27.97 1.89
CA ALA A 179 20.62 -28.36 2.36
C ALA A 179 20.68 -28.45 3.88
N SER A 180 20.07 -27.51 4.62
CA SER A 180 19.99 -27.58 6.09
C SER A 180 19.18 -28.79 6.57
N LEU A 181 18.11 -29.16 5.86
CA LEU A 181 17.33 -30.37 6.16
C LEU A 181 18.12 -31.64 5.89
N ARG A 182 18.82 -31.72 4.75
CA ARG A 182 19.71 -32.86 4.43
C ARG A 182 20.83 -33.00 5.47
N LEU A 183 21.41 -31.87 5.90
CA LEU A 183 22.40 -31.85 6.96
C LEU A 183 21.84 -32.36 8.29
N ALA A 184 20.64 -31.90 8.68
CA ALA A 184 19.98 -32.39 9.89
C ALA A 184 19.69 -33.89 9.81
N GLN A 185 19.25 -34.39 8.67
CA GLN A 185 19.03 -35.83 8.45
C GLN A 185 20.34 -36.62 8.52
N ALA A 186 21.43 -36.14 7.92
CA ALA A 186 22.73 -36.79 8.01
C ALA A 186 23.25 -36.89 9.46
N ILE A 187 22.96 -35.88 10.29
CA ILE A 187 23.26 -35.91 11.73
C ILE A 187 22.39 -36.96 12.45
N ALA A 188 21.12 -37.05 12.09
CA ALA A 188 20.19 -38.02 12.66
C ALA A 188 20.59 -39.46 12.33
N ASP A 189 20.99 -39.72 11.08
CA ASP A 189 21.42 -41.03 10.58
C ASP A 189 22.73 -41.49 11.23
N ALA A 190 23.61 -40.55 11.60
CA ALA A 190 24.83 -40.82 12.35
C ALA A 190 24.58 -41.20 13.82
N GLY A 191 23.34 -41.06 14.32
CA GLY A 191 22.97 -41.45 15.68
C GLY A 191 23.57 -40.56 16.76
N VAL A 192 23.76 -39.25 16.49
CA VAL A 192 24.29 -38.28 17.46
C VAL A 192 23.32 -38.08 18.62
N GLN A 193 23.81 -38.17 19.86
CA GLN A 193 23.06 -37.82 21.08
C GLN A 193 23.38 -36.42 21.59
N LEU A 194 24.65 -36.02 21.52
CA LEU A 194 25.17 -34.71 21.92
C LEU A 194 25.80 -34.00 20.71
N LEU A 195 25.18 -32.95 20.21
CA LEU A 195 25.69 -32.18 19.06
C LEU A 195 26.35 -30.87 19.52
N VAL A 196 27.64 -30.69 19.23
CA VAL A 196 28.36 -29.43 19.45
C VAL A 196 28.23 -28.54 18.20
N VAL A 197 27.60 -27.37 18.34
CA VAL A 197 27.32 -26.46 17.23
C VAL A 197 28.19 -25.20 17.31
N GLY A 198 28.97 -24.99 16.26
CA GLY A 198 29.96 -23.92 16.12
C GLY A 198 29.80 -23.08 14.85
N LEU A 199 28.57 -22.75 14.46
CA LEU A 199 28.25 -21.97 13.26
C LEU A 199 28.45 -20.45 13.42
N GLY A 200 28.71 -19.98 14.65
CA GLY A 200 28.77 -18.56 14.98
C GLY A 200 27.39 -17.95 15.22
N ARG A 201 27.35 -16.76 15.81
CA ARG A 201 26.11 -16.12 16.29
C ARG A 201 25.65 -15.07 15.29
N PRO A 202 24.34 -14.93 15.01
CA PRO A 202 23.21 -15.64 15.64
C PRO A 202 22.86 -16.98 14.95
N LEU A 203 23.61 -17.36 13.90
CA LEU A 203 23.24 -18.46 13.02
C LEU A 203 23.13 -19.80 13.74
N GLN A 204 24.03 -20.09 14.70
CA GLN A 204 23.98 -21.33 15.47
C GLN A 204 22.68 -21.45 16.27
N GLU A 205 22.22 -20.38 16.92
CA GLU A 205 21.00 -20.44 17.73
C GLU A 205 19.77 -20.54 16.84
N LEU A 206 19.74 -19.78 15.74
CA LEU A 206 18.65 -19.80 14.76
C LEU A 206 18.55 -21.14 14.02
N TRP A 207 19.69 -21.76 13.69
CA TRP A 207 19.75 -23.07 13.06
C TRP A 207 19.34 -24.17 14.03
N ILE A 208 19.82 -24.14 15.29
CA ILE A 208 19.39 -25.07 16.34
C ILE A 208 17.89 -24.95 16.56
N ASP A 209 17.36 -23.74 16.69
CA ASP A 209 15.93 -23.54 16.91
C ASP A 209 15.11 -24.17 15.77
N ARG A 210 15.49 -23.90 14.52
CA ARG A 210 14.73 -24.34 13.34
C ARG A 210 14.91 -25.83 12.99
N TYR A 211 16.15 -26.31 12.98
CA TYR A 211 16.50 -27.64 12.44
C TYR A 211 16.98 -28.62 13.51
N GLY A 212 17.28 -28.14 14.72
CA GLY A 212 17.70 -28.96 15.85
C GLY A 212 16.78 -30.15 16.14
N PRO A 213 15.43 -30.02 16.12
CA PRO A 213 14.54 -31.15 16.35
C PRO A 213 14.71 -32.27 15.30
N SER A 214 15.03 -31.90 14.07
CA SER A 214 15.22 -32.83 12.95
C SER A 214 16.56 -33.58 13.02
N THR A 215 17.52 -33.12 13.83
CA THR A 215 18.82 -33.82 14.01
C THR A 215 18.71 -35.09 14.83
N GLY A 216 17.61 -35.26 15.59
CA GLY A 216 17.44 -36.37 16.51
C GLY A 216 18.38 -36.39 17.72
N ALA A 217 19.24 -35.37 17.88
CA ALA A 217 20.09 -35.23 19.05
C ALA A 217 19.26 -34.83 20.29
N ASN A 218 19.57 -35.44 21.43
CA ASN A 218 18.91 -35.13 22.71
C ASN A 218 19.38 -33.78 23.25
N VAL A 219 20.63 -33.40 22.94
CA VAL A 219 21.24 -32.16 23.41
C VAL A 219 21.98 -31.46 22.26
N LEU A 220 21.74 -30.15 22.11
CA LEU A 220 22.42 -29.28 21.15
C LEU A 220 23.17 -28.16 21.88
N LEU A 221 24.50 -28.16 21.81
CA LEU A 221 25.37 -27.20 22.49
C LEU A 221 25.71 -26.02 21.56
N ALA A 222 25.07 -24.87 21.77
CA ALA A 222 25.35 -23.60 21.09
C ALA A 222 26.61 -22.92 21.66
N PHE A 223 27.74 -23.61 21.68
CA PHE A 223 28.98 -23.14 22.33
C PHE A 223 29.88 -22.31 21.41
N GLY A 224 29.58 -22.29 20.11
CA GLY A 224 30.22 -21.45 19.11
C GLY A 224 31.55 -21.94 18.59
N GLY A 225 31.94 -21.45 17.40
CA GLY A 225 33.13 -21.93 16.69
C GLY A 225 34.44 -21.74 17.48
N ALA A 226 34.48 -20.78 18.41
CA ALA A 226 35.63 -20.61 19.30
C ALA A 226 35.91 -21.84 20.18
N VAL A 227 34.88 -22.61 20.56
CA VAL A 227 35.07 -23.86 21.33
C VAL A 227 35.66 -24.96 20.45
N ILE A 228 35.21 -25.06 19.20
CA ILE A 228 35.80 -25.97 18.22
C ILE A 228 37.27 -25.61 17.97
N ASP A 229 37.58 -24.32 17.79
CA ASP A 229 38.96 -23.82 17.61
C ASP A 229 39.85 -24.14 18.83
N LEU A 230 39.31 -24.02 20.05
CA LEU A 230 40.03 -24.34 21.29
C LEU A 230 40.33 -25.84 21.41
N LEU A 231 39.34 -26.71 21.16
CA LEU A 231 39.51 -28.16 21.19
C LEU A 231 40.48 -28.65 20.11
N ALA A 232 40.47 -28.03 18.93
CA ALA A 232 41.40 -28.33 17.85
C ALA A 232 42.83 -27.82 18.11
N GLY A 233 43.02 -26.96 19.12
CA GLY A 233 44.29 -26.27 19.40
C GLY A 233 44.61 -25.13 18.42
N ALA A 234 43.64 -24.71 17.60
CA ALA A 234 43.77 -23.60 16.65
C ALA A 234 43.67 -22.22 17.33
N ALA A 235 43.05 -22.15 18.51
CA ALA A 235 43.01 -20.96 19.36
C ALA A 235 43.63 -21.22 20.73
N ARG A 236 44.20 -20.17 21.33
CA ARG A 236 44.71 -20.22 22.71
C ARG A 236 43.74 -19.56 23.68
N ARG A 237 43.53 -20.22 24.80
CA ARG A 237 42.73 -19.69 25.91
C ARG A 237 43.43 -18.49 26.55
N ALA A 238 42.66 -17.53 27.04
CA ALA A 238 43.22 -16.44 27.84
C ALA A 238 43.84 -17.03 29.13
N PRO A 239 45.00 -16.53 29.59
CA PRO A 239 45.55 -16.92 30.88
C PRO A 239 44.50 -16.72 31.99
N ARG A 240 44.44 -17.64 32.97
CA ARG A 240 43.42 -17.62 34.04
C ARG A 240 43.32 -16.25 34.72
N ARG A 241 44.45 -15.65 35.12
CA ARG A 241 44.48 -14.31 35.71
C ARG A 241 43.78 -13.24 34.85
N VAL A 242 43.95 -13.27 33.53
CA VAL A 242 43.29 -12.32 32.60
C VAL A 242 41.79 -12.58 32.54
N ALA A 243 41.39 -13.85 32.49
CA ALA A 243 39.98 -14.25 32.45
C ALA A 243 39.25 -13.94 33.77
N ASP A 244 39.89 -14.16 34.92
CA ASP A 244 39.36 -13.94 36.27
C ASP A 244 39.14 -12.44 36.56
N HIS A 245 39.97 -11.56 35.96
CA HIS A 245 39.79 -10.11 36.02
C HIS A 245 38.80 -9.57 34.97
N GLY A 246 38.11 -10.45 34.25
CA GLY A 246 37.12 -10.06 33.22
C GLY A 246 37.74 -9.47 31.95
N LEU A 247 39.05 -9.60 31.72
CA LEU A 247 39.77 -9.07 30.56
C LEU A 247 39.89 -10.07 29.40
N GLU A 248 39.16 -11.19 29.45
CA GLU A 248 39.15 -12.20 28.39
C GLU A 248 38.70 -11.62 27.04
N TRP A 249 37.80 -10.63 27.04
CA TRP A 249 37.38 -9.94 25.82
C TRP A 249 38.55 -9.19 25.15
N ALA A 250 39.43 -8.56 25.94
CA ALA A 250 40.57 -7.81 25.43
C ALA A 250 41.64 -8.76 24.87
N TRP A 251 41.88 -9.89 25.53
CA TRP A 251 42.73 -10.96 24.99
C TRP A 251 42.22 -11.48 23.65
N ARG A 252 40.91 -11.75 23.55
CA ARG A 252 40.30 -12.22 22.30
C ARG A 252 40.34 -11.15 21.22
N LEU A 253 40.13 -9.88 21.57
CA LEU A 253 40.24 -8.77 20.63
C LEU A 253 41.66 -8.65 20.09
N ALA A 254 42.69 -8.76 20.94
CA ALA A 254 44.08 -8.75 20.52
C ALA A 254 44.43 -9.94 19.61
N ALA A 255 43.88 -11.13 19.88
CA ALA A 255 44.08 -12.32 19.06
C ALA A 255 43.29 -12.31 17.74
N GLY A 256 42.26 -11.47 17.60
CA GLY A 256 41.40 -11.42 16.42
C GLY A 256 40.80 -10.03 16.16
N PRO A 257 41.63 -8.99 15.95
CA PRO A 257 41.18 -7.60 15.97
C PRO A 257 40.20 -7.28 14.84
N THR A 258 40.48 -7.74 13.63
CA THR A 258 39.60 -7.51 12.46
C THR A 258 38.22 -8.18 12.63
N ARG A 259 38.19 -9.38 13.22
CA ARG A 259 36.96 -10.16 13.42
C ARG A 259 36.13 -9.67 14.60
N LEU A 260 36.77 -9.23 15.69
CA LEU A 260 36.11 -8.99 16.98
C LEU A 260 35.98 -7.52 17.37
N ALA A 261 36.64 -6.58 16.67
CA ALA A 261 36.57 -5.16 16.98
C ALA A 261 35.14 -4.62 16.95
N ARG A 262 34.36 -4.91 15.90
CA ARG A 262 32.97 -4.45 15.81
C ARG A 262 32.12 -4.94 16.98
N ARG A 263 32.26 -6.23 17.33
CA ARG A 263 31.54 -6.84 18.45
C ARG A 263 31.85 -6.10 19.76
N TYR A 264 33.13 -6.00 20.14
CA TYR A 264 33.50 -5.48 21.46
C TYR A 264 33.46 -3.95 21.56
N LEU A 265 33.74 -3.22 20.47
CA LEU A 265 33.85 -1.75 20.49
C LEU A 265 32.57 -1.04 20.05
N VAL A 266 31.67 -1.71 19.32
CA VAL A 266 30.44 -1.10 18.79
C VAL A 266 29.18 -1.77 19.32
N ASP A 267 29.09 -3.10 19.24
CA ASP A 267 27.85 -3.83 19.54
C ASP A 267 27.66 -4.05 21.05
N ASP A 268 28.66 -4.61 21.73
CA ASP A 268 28.61 -4.90 23.18
C ASP A 268 28.30 -3.65 24.03
N PRO A 269 28.91 -2.46 23.82
CA PRO A 269 28.54 -1.24 24.57
C PRO A 269 27.06 -0.87 24.45
N ARG A 270 26.43 -1.15 23.30
CA ARG A 270 24.98 -0.92 23.11
C ARG A 270 24.12 -1.88 23.94
N GLY A 271 24.62 -3.08 24.22
CA GLY A 271 23.95 -4.08 25.06
C GLY A 271 24.01 -3.77 26.55
N GLN A 272 24.96 -2.94 27.01
CA GLN A 272 25.08 -2.60 28.45
C GLN A 272 23.90 -1.77 28.95
N TRP A 273 23.40 -0.85 28.11
CA TRP A 273 22.27 0.01 28.46
C TRP A 273 20.97 -0.78 28.77
N PRO A 274 20.46 -1.64 27.85
CA PRO A 274 19.30 -2.48 28.15
C PRO A 274 19.57 -3.42 29.32
N LEU A 275 20.77 -4.03 29.42
CA LEU A 275 21.12 -4.91 30.54
C LEU A 275 20.99 -4.22 31.91
N ARG A 276 21.31 -2.93 32.02
CA ARG A 276 21.17 -2.19 33.29
C ARG A 276 19.75 -1.73 33.57
N ARG A 277 18.96 -1.42 32.53
CA ARG A 277 17.66 -0.77 32.66
C ARG A 277 16.50 -1.75 32.67
N ASP A 278 16.60 -2.81 31.88
CA ASP A 278 15.48 -3.68 31.52
C ASP A 278 15.60 -5.08 32.15
N SER A 279 16.57 -5.31 33.04
CA SER A 279 16.75 -6.59 33.73
C SER A 279 15.94 -6.68 35.02
N ARG A 280 15.41 -7.87 35.33
CA ARG A 280 14.56 -8.14 36.49
C ARG A 280 14.69 -9.58 36.98
N VAL A 281 14.49 -9.80 38.28
CA VAL A 281 14.42 -11.14 38.87
C VAL A 281 13.07 -11.75 38.46
N LEU A 282 13.08 -13.02 38.07
CA LEU A 282 11.85 -13.76 37.82
C LEU A 282 11.46 -14.45 39.14
N GLU A 283 10.25 -14.20 39.63
CA GLU A 283 9.69 -15.00 40.74
C GLU A 283 9.51 -16.45 40.24
N ASP A 284 9.72 -17.43 41.12
CA ASP A 284 9.69 -18.88 40.83
C ASP A 284 8.30 -19.32 40.33
N ALA A 285 7.98 -18.98 39.08
CA ALA A 285 6.91 -19.60 38.33
C ALA A 285 7.43 -20.94 37.77
N PRO A 286 6.57 -21.97 37.62
CA PRO A 286 6.92 -23.20 36.91
C PRO A 286 7.50 -22.93 35.52
N ARG A 287 8.08 -23.95 34.88
CA ARG A 287 8.60 -23.87 33.49
C ARG A 287 7.54 -23.53 32.43
N ASP A 288 6.31 -23.22 32.81
CA ASP A 288 5.31 -22.67 31.92
C ASP A 288 5.72 -21.27 31.45
N ARG A 289 6.06 -21.22 30.18
CA ARG A 289 6.46 -20.02 29.44
C ARG A 289 5.36 -18.96 29.59
N PRO A 290 5.70 -17.66 29.48
CA PRO A 290 4.72 -16.59 29.30
C PRO A 290 4.07 -16.72 27.91
N GLY A 291 3.25 -17.74 27.70
CA GLY A 291 2.10 -17.63 26.84
C GLY A 291 1.11 -16.78 27.61
N ARG A 292 0.82 -15.58 27.09
CA ARG A 292 -0.18 -14.64 27.61
C ARG A 292 -1.27 -15.34 28.43
N GLU A 293 -1.31 -15.08 29.73
CA GLU A 293 -2.51 -15.27 30.53
C GLU A 293 -3.66 -14.57 29.82
N GLY A 294 -4.66 -15.36 29.43
CA GLY A 294 -5.74 -14.96 28.52
C GLY A 294 -6.12 -16.01 27.47
N PHE A 295 -5.38 -17.11 27.34
CA PHE A 295 -5.66 -18.16 26.35
C PHE A 295 -6.20 -19.48 26.91
N ALA A 296 -6.50 -19.56 28.21
CA ALA A 296 -6.94 -20.81 28.86
C ALA A 296 -8.38 -20.78 29.45
N ASP A 297 -9.14 -19.70 29.31
CA ASP A 297 -10.56 -19.63 29.75
C ASP A 297 -11.55 -19.59 28.56
N ARG A 298 -11.26 -20.38 27.53
CA ARG A 298 -12.33 -21.17 26.91
C ARG A 298 -11.98 -22.62 27.22
N PRO A 299 -12.90 -23.42 27.77
CA PRO A 299 -12.64 -24.84 27.93
C PRO A 299 -12.16 -25.34 26.59
N ALA A 300 -11.03 -26.05 26.58
CA ALA A 300 -10.70 -26.95 25.50
C ALA A 300 -12.01 -27.64 25.16
N ALA A 301 -12.53 -27.42 23.95
CA ALA A 301 -13.73 -28.10 23.49
C ALA A 301 -13.50 -29.55 23.85
N THR A 302 -14.28 -30.02 24.83
CA THR A 302 -14.12 -31.33 25.42
C THR A 302 -14.09 -32.31 24.26
N ALA A 303 -13.22 -33.31 24.33
CA ALA A 303 -13.13 -34.39 23.35
C ALA A 303 -14.44 -35.22 23.20
N SER A 304 -15.56 -34.72 23.74
CA SER A 304 -16.93 -35.19 23.60
C SER A 304 -17.81 -34.35 22.66
N ASP A 305 -17.32 -33.25 22.07
CA ASP A 305 -18.09 -32.41 21.11
C ASP A 305 -17.88 -32.85 19.65
N THR A 306 -17.40 -34.08 19.46
CA THR A 306 -17.27 -34.76 18.16
C THR A 306 -18.61 -35.25 17.59
N ALA A 307 -19.72 -35.01 18.27
CA ALA A 307 -21.01 -35.60 17.95
C ALA A 307 -21.98 -34.69 17.17
N ASP A 308 -21.64 -33.44 16.82
CA ASP A 308 -22.55 -32.56 16.07
C ASP A 308 -21.85 -31.70 14.99
N ARG A 309 -21.06 -32.35 14.13
CA ARG A 309 -20.48 -31.74 12.92
C ARG A 309 -21.13 -32.32 11.64
N PRO A 310 -22.19 -31.69 11.08
CA PRO A 310 -22.43 -31.73 9.65
C PRO A 310 -21.59 -30.61 9.03
N ASP A 311 -20.52 -30.87 8.26
CA ASP A 311 -20.61 -31.18 6.84
C ASP A 311 -19.21 -31.49 6.28
N ALA A 312 -19.15 -32.41 5.33
CA ALA A 312 -17.95 -32.92 4.66
C ALA A 312 -17.36 -31.93 3.62
N THR A 313 -16.79 -30.80 4.05
CA THR A 313 -16.16 -29.82 3.14
C THR A 313 -14.66 -29.63 3.34
N HIS A 314 -13.93 -30.59 3.92
CA HIS A 314 -12.49 -30.68 3.64
C HIS A 314 -12.34 -31.53 2.38
N GLY A 315 -11.79 -30.95 1.30
CA GLY A 315 -11.44 -31.70 0.09
C GLY A 315 -12.09 -31.28 -1.23
N SER A 316 -13.07 -30.37 -1.27
CA SER A 316 -13.70 -29.94 -2.54
C SER A 316 -13.02 -28.76 -3.23
N GLY A 317 -12.14 -28.02 -2.53
CA GLY A 317 -11.52 -26.80 -3.07
C GLY A 317 -12.49 -25.62 -3.28
N ALA A 318 -13.71 -25.71 -2.73
CA ALA A 318 -14.72 -24.65 -2.81
C ALA A 318 -14.57 -23.64 -1.66
N PHE A 319 -14.91 -22.37 -1.92
CA PHE A 319 -14.87 -21.34 -0.88
C PHE A 319 -16.10 -21.37 0.03
N VAL A 320 -15.90 -20.99 1.30
CA VAL A 320 -16.95 -20.97 2.32
C VAL A 320 -17.91 -19.79 2.08
N PRO A 321 -19.23 -20.02 1.95
CA PRO A 321 -20.20 -18.97 1.70
C PRO A 321 -20.37 -18.01 2.89
N LEU A 322 -20.97 -16.84 2.62
CA LEU A 322 -21.41 -15.88 3.63
C LEU A 322 -22.48 -16.52 4.53
N GLY A 323 -22.19 -16.67 5.83
CA GLY A 323 -23.11 -17.25 6.82
C GLY A 323 -22.60 -18.51 7.54
N ARG A 324 -21.55 -19.17 7.02
CA ARG A 324 -20.81 -20.22 7.74
C ARG A 324 -19.53 -19.65 8.37
N THR A 325 -18.92 -20.31 9.34
CA THR A 325 -17.63 -19.85 9.90
C THR A 325 -16.47 -20.34 9.03
N ALA A 326 -15.59 -19.44 8.58
CA ALA A 326 -14.35 -19.78 7.86
C ALA A 326 -13.16 -19.83 8.82
N ASP A 327 -12.08 -20.53 8.46
CA ASP A 327 -10.81 -20.42 9.18
C ASP A 327 -10.12 -19.09 8.80
N VAL A 328 -10.11 -18.77 7.50
CA VAL A 328 -9.51 -17.52 6.99
C VAL A 328 -10.46 -16.83 6.02
N ALA A 329 -10.70 -15.54 6.23
CA ALA A 329 -11.34 -14.67 5.25
C ALA A 329 -10.28 -13.92 4.44
N VAL A 330 -10.15 -14.26 3.16
CA VAL A 330 -9.24 -13.62 2.21
C VAL A 330 -9.91 -12.38 1.62
N LEU A 331 -9.26 -11.23 1.76
CA LEU A 331 -9.69 -9.93 1.22
C LEU A 331 -8.72 -9.51 0.13
N ALA A 332 -9.22 -9.41 -1.10
CA ALA A 332 -8.44 -8.96 -2.25
C ALA A 332 -9.01 -7.66 -2.81
N VAL A 333 -8.14 -6.80 -3.34
CA VAL A 333 -8.52 -5.60 -4.09
C VAL A 333 -7.94 -5.74 -5.48
N THR A 334 -8.78 -5.59 -6.49
CA THR A 334 -8.39 -5.77 -7.89
C THR A 334 -8.68 -4.52 -8.70
N ARG A 335 -7.85 -4.27 -9.71
CA ARG A 335 -8.05 -3.23 -10.72
C ARG A 335 -7.30 -3.62 -11.99
N ASP A 336 -8.05 -3.93 -13.04
CA ASP A 336 -7.50 -4.28 -14.34
C ASP A 336 -6.51 -5.48 -14.27
N ASP A 337 -6.85 -6.52 -13.49
CA ASP A 337 -6.00 -7.72 -13.24
C ASP A 337 -6.45 -8.96 -14.06
N GLN A 338 -7.02 -8.79 -15.26
CA GLN A 338 -7.60 -9.90 -16.04
C GLN A 338 -6.63 -11.07 -16.28
N ASP A 339 -5.34 -10.79 -16.41
CA ASP A 339 -4.31 -11.77 -16.73
C ASP A 339 -3.91 -12.64 -15.51
N ASP A 340 -4.10 -12.13 -14.30
CA ASP A 340 -3.69 -12.78 -13.05
C ASP A 340 -4.86 -13.37 -12.24
N ILE A 341 -6.08 -12.85 -12.40
CA ILE A 341 -7.19 -13.11 -11.47
C ILE A 341 -7.63 -14.58 -11.42
N GLU A 342 -7.64 -15.29 -12.55
CA GLU A 342 -7.98 -16.73 -12.61
C GLU A 342 -6.90 -17.59 -11.94
N ARG A 343 -5.62 -17.26 -12.16
CA ARG A 343 -4.49 -17.94 -11.51
C ARG A 343 -4.52 -17.74 -10.01
N PHE A 344 -4.85 -16.52 -9.58
CA PHE A 344 -5.04 -16.16 -8.18
C PHE A 344 -6.14 -17.00 -7.52
N VAL A 345 -7.32 -17.09 -8.16
CA VAL A 345 -8.44 -17.92 -7.68
C VAL A 345 -8.03 -19.40 -7.61
N ALA A 346 -7.40 -19.93 -8.65
CA ALA A 346 -6.94 -21.32 -8.70
C ALA A 346 -5.91 -21.66 -7.61
N ALA A 347 -4.98 -20.74 -7.30
CA ALA A 347 -4.03 -20.90 -6.20
C ALA A 347 -4.73 -20.98 -4.84
N LEU A 348 -5.72 -20.12 -4.59
CA LEU A 348 -6.49 -20.16 -3.35
C LEU A 348 -7.39 -21.40 -3.24
N ARG A 349 -7.92 -21.92 -4.35
CA ARG A 349 -8.67 -23.20 -4.34
C ARG A 349 -7.81 -24.36 -3.88
N ARG A 350 -6.52 -24.40 -4.27
CA ARG A 350 -5.55 -25.40 -3.79
C ARG A 350 -5.40 -25.35 -2.27
N GLU A 351 -5.25 -24.15 -1.71
CA GLU A 351 -5.19 -23.95 -0.25
C GLU A 351 -6.52 -24.28 0.45
N ALA A 352 -7.65 -24.10 -0.23
CA ALA A 352 -8.98 -24.36 0.31
C ALA A 352 -9.26 -25.85 0.59
N HIS A 353 -8.41 -26.77 0.10
CA HIS A 353 -8.48 -28.18 0.47
C HIS A 353 -8.05 -28.41 1.93
N ASP A 354 -7.05 -27.67 2.40
CA ASP A 354 -6.44 -27.84 3.73
C ASP A 354 -6.99 -26.87 4.77
N VAL A 355 -7.47 -25.70 4.34
CA VAL A 355 -7.94 -24.61 5.21
C VAL A 355 -9.29 -24.12 4.70
N ARG A 356 -10.28 -23.91 5.58
CA ARG A 356 -11.58 -23.39 5.15
C ARG A 356 -11.48 -21.91 4.81
N LEU A 357 -11.35 -21.60 3.52
CA LEU A 357 -11.17 -20.23 3.02
C LEU A 357 -12.49 -19.61 2.57
N ARG A 358 -12.70 -18.34 2.90
CA ARG A 358 -13.67 -17.47 2.23
C ARG A 358 -12.91 -16.45 1.39
N LEU A 359 -13.36 -16.19 0.17
CA LEU A 359 -12.77 -15.17 -0.69
C LEU A 359 -13.75 -14.01 -0.94
N VAL A 360 -13.30 -12.80 -0.61
CA VAL A 360 -14.00 -11.53 -0.89
C VAL A 360 -13.10 -10.66 -1.75
N VAL A 361 -13.57 -10.27 -2.93
CA VAL A 361 -12.83 -9.45 -3.89
C VAL A 361 -13.52 -8.11 -4.06
N ALA A 362 -12.82 -7.02 -3.77
CA ALA A 362 -13.25 -5.66 -4.05
C ALA A 362 -12.72 -5.19 -5.41
N ASP A 363 -13.62 -5.02 -6.38
CA ASP A 363 -13.32 -4.45 -7.68
C ASP A 363 -13.23 -2.92 -7.60
N ASN A 364 -12.03 -2.39 -7.84
CA ASN A 364 -11.67 -1.00 -7.68
C ASN A 364 -11.73 -0.22 -9.01
N ASP A 365 -12.87 -0.36 -9.69
CA ASP A 365 -13.20 0.24 -10.99
C ASP A 365 -12.33 -0.31 -12.13
N SER A 366 -12.34 -1.63 -12.31
CA SER A 366 -11.71 -2.29 -13.46
C SER A 366 -12.47 -1.94 -14.75
N THR A 367 -11.70 -1.82 -15.82
CA THR A 367 -12.13 -1.44 -17.18
C THR A 367 -11.96 -2.57 -18.19
N ASP A 368 -11.36 -3.68 -17.77
CA ASP A 368 -11.12 -4.89 -18.55
C ASP A 368 -12.09 -6.02 -18.18
N HIS A 369 -11.79 -7.25 -18.58
CA HIS A 369 -12.63 -8.42 -18.33
C HIS A 369 -12.53 -8.99 -16.89
N THR A 370 -11.77 -8.36 -15.98
CA THR A 370 -11.57 -8.85 -14.61
C THR A 370 -12.88 -9.16 -13.88
N LEU A 371 -13.86 -8.25 -13.98
CA LEU A 371 -15.13 -8.39 -13.28
C LEU A 371 -16.00 -9.51 -13.86
N GLU A 372 -15.89 -9.78 -15.17
CA GLU A 372 -16.61 -10.87 -15.84
C GLU A 372 -16.04 -12.23 -15.40
N LEU A 373 -14.71 -12.35 -15.36
CA LEU A 373 -14.01 -13.55 -14.88
C LEU A 373 -14.38 -13.87 -13.42
N LEU A 374 -14.36 -12.86 -12.54
CA LEU A 374 -14.74 -13.04 -11.14
C LEU A 374 -16.19 -13.51 -10.95
N ARG A 375 -17.12 -13.01 -11.79
CA ARG A 375 -18.54 -13.40 -11.74
C ARG A 375 -18.78 -14.83 -12.23
N ALA A 376 -17.84 -15.44 -12.94
CA ALA A 376 -17.93 -16.84 -13.35
C ALA A 376 -17.80 -17.81 -12.15
N HIS A 377 -17.33 -17.34 -11.00
CA HIS A 377 -17.20 -18.13 -9.77
C HIS A 377 -18.30 -17.79 -8.75
N PRO A 378 -19.35 -18.62 -8.62
CA PRO A 378 -20.50 -18.31 -7.76
C PRO A 378 -20.19 -18.42 -6.25
N ASP A 379 -19.10 -19.07 -5.87
CA ASP A 379 -18.64 -19.22 -4.49
C ASP A 379 -17.74 -18.06 -4.00
N ILE A 380 -17.46 -17.07 -4.86
CA ILE A 380 -16.68 -15.87 -4.52
C ILE A 380 -17.61 -14.69 -4.26
N THR A 381 -17.34 -13.92 -3.20
CA THR A 381 -18.06 -12.66 -2.95
C THR A 381 -17.36 -11.51 -3.67
N VAL A 382 -17.98 -10.96 -4.72
CA VAL A 382 -17.44 -9.83 -5.49
C VAL A 382 -18.20 -8.55 -5.15
N VAL A 383 -17.48 -7.48 -4.82
CA VAL A 383 -18.06 -6.19 -4.43
C VAL A 383 -17.40 -5.06 -5.21
N THR A 384 -18.19 -4.22 -5.87
CA THR A 384 -17.65 -3.03 -6.56
C THR A 384 -17.47 -1.88 -5.56
N THR A 385 -16.33 -1.19 -5.59
CA THR A 385 -16.06 -0.03 -4.72
C THR A 385 -16.78 1.24 -5.16
N GLY A 386 -17.25 1.30 -6.42
CA GLY A 386 -17.88 2.48 -7.00
C GLY A 386 -16.90 3.54 -7.54
N GLY A 387 -15.62 3.21 -7.66
CA GLY A 387 -14.56 4.06 -8.25
C GLY A 387 -13.16 3.61 -7.86
N ASN A 388 -12.11 4.22 -8.43
CA ASN A 388 -10.76 4.00 -7.95
C ASN A 388 -10.55 4.72 -6.61
N LEU A 389 -10.89 4.06 -5.50
CA LEU A 389 -10.74 4.62 -4.16
C LEU A 389 -9.37 4.33 -3.54
N GLY A 390 -8.57 3.50 -4.20
CA GLY A 390 -7.26 3.04 -3.73
C GLY A 390 -7.35 1.80 -2.86
N ARG A 391 -6.19 1.21 -2.56
CA ARG A 391 -6.10 -0.09 -1.90
C ARG A 391 -6.70 -0.10 -0.50
N ALA A 392 -6.42 0.92 0.33
CA ALA A 392 -6.98 1.02 1.69
C ALA A 392 -8.53 1.00 1.70
N ALA A 393 -9.16 1.80 0.84
CA ALA A 393 -10.61 1.85 0.72
C ALA A 393 -11.18 0.55 0.13
N GLY A 394 -10.51 -0.06 -0.86
CA GLY A 394 -10.88 -1.38 -1.38
C GLY A 394 -10.86 -2.47 -0.30
N ILE A 395 -9.82 -2.49 0.54
CA ILE A 395 -9.73 -3.40 1.68
C ILE A 395 -10.89 -3.16 2.65
N ASN A 396 -11.22 -1.90 2.96
CA ASN A 396 -12.35 -1.57 3.84
C ASN A 396 -13.70 -2.05 3.27
N VAL A 397 -13.92 -1.91 1.97
CA VAL A 397 -15.11 -2.42 1.28
C VAL A 397 -15.20 -3.94 1.37
N ALA A 398 -14.12 -4.65 1.07
CA ALA A 398 -14.06 -6.12 1.21
C ALA A 398 -14.27 -6.56 2.67
N ARG A 399 -13.66 -5.86 3.62
CA ARG A 399 -13.71 -6.17 5.06
C ARG A 399 -15.13 -6.16 5.63
N ARG A 400 -16.03 -5.35 5.09
CA ARG A 400 -17.47 -5.32 5.47
C ARG A 400 -18.19 -6.62 5.14
N HIS A 401 -17.68 -7.38 4.19
CA HIS A 401 -18.26 -8.64 3.70
C HIS A 401 -17.44 -9.88 4.14
N ARG A 402 -16.47 -9.73 5.06
CA ARG A 402 -15.59 -10.84 5.47
C ARG A 402 -16.31 -11.97 6.23
N GLY A 403 -17.48 -11.70 6.83
CA GLY A 403 -18.20 -12.63 7.69
C GLY A 403 -17.42 -13.04 8.94
N GLU A 404 -17.82 -14.15 9.57
CA GLU A 404 -17.08 -14.74 10.70
C GLU A 404 -15.88 -15.56 10.20
N ALA A 405 -14.71 -15.29 10.77
CA ALA A 405 -13.47 -16.03 10.53
C ALA A 405 -12.51 -15.95 11.73
N GLU A 406 -11.58 -16.91 11.85
CA GLU A 406 -10.52 -16.92 12.87
C GLU A 406 -9.41 -15.90 12.54
N ALA A 407 -9.07 -15.77 11.25
CA ALA A 407 -8.11 -14.80 10.75
C ALA A 407 -8.59 -14.13 9.45
N VAL A 408 -8.03 -12.96 9.14
CA VAL A 408 -8.26 -12.18 7.92
C VAL A 408 -6.95 -12.11 7.14
N LEU A 409 -6.95 -12.53 5.89
CA LEU A 409 -5.79 -12.46 5.00
C LEU A 409 -6.02 -11.38 3.94
N VAL A 410 -5.35 -10.24 4.06
CA VAL A 410 -5.31 -9.25 2.98
C VAL A 410 -4.30 -9.74 1.94
N LEU A 411 -4.71 -9.91 0.69
CA LEU A 411 -3.90 -10.52 -0.35
C LEU A 411 -4.06 -9.80 -1.69
N HIS A 412 -2.94 -9.47 -2.33
CA HIS A 412 -2.90 -8.85 -3.65
C HIS A 412 -3.13 -9.90 -4.75
N PRO A 413 -4.03 -9.68 -5.74
CA PRO A 413 -4.31 -10.62 -6.82
C PRO A 413 -3.08 -11.06 -7.63
N GLY A 414 -2.16 -10.14 -7.97
CA GLY A 414 -0.88 -10.46 -8.64
C GLY A 414 0.14 -11.31 -7.86
N LEU A 415 -0.27 -11.98 -6.77
CA LEU A 415 0.55 -12.96 -6.05
C LEU A 415 0.03 -14.38 -6.30
N GLU A 416 0.93 -15.28 -6.69
CA GLU A 416 0.72 -16.71 -6.64
C GLU A 416 1.03 -17.25 -5.23
N VAL A 417 0.02 -17.86 -4.62
CA VAL A 417 0.15 -18.54 -3.32
C VAL A 417 0.75 -19.93 -3.53
N ARG A 418 1.93 -20.21 -2.95
CA ARG A 418 2.50 -21.56 -3.03
C ARG A 418 1.76 -22.51 -2.07
N PRO A 419 1.70 -23.82 -2.41
CA PRO A 419 1.03 -24.81 -1.58
C PRO A 419 1.48 -24.79 -0.10
N GLY A 420 0.52 -24.80 0.82
CA GLY A 420 0.70 -24.79 2.27
C GLY A 420 0.98 -23.40 2.87
N ALA A 421 1.09 -22.34 2.08
CA ALA A 421 1.46 -21.02 2.57
C ALA A 421 0.41 -20.42 3.51
N VAL A 422 -0.89 -20.56 3.21
CA VAL A 422 -1.98 -20.02 4.05
C VAL A 422 -2.07 -20.82 5.34
N ARG A 423 -1.95 -22.14 5.26
CA ARG A 423 -1.87 -23.03 6.44
C ARG A 423 -0.71 -22.63 7.35
N HIS A 424 0.46 -22.34 6.79
CA HIS A 424 1.63 -21.93 7.57
C HIS A 424 1.38 -20.60 8.30
N LEU A 425 0.84 -19.58 7.62
CA LEU A 425 0.47 -18.29 8.24
C LEU A 425 -0.54 -18.48 9.38
N LEU A 426 -1.59 -19.27 9.15
CA LEU A 426 -2.63 -19.56 10.15
C LEU A 426 -2.05 -20.30 11.35
N SER A 427 -1.10 -21.21 11.11
CA SER A 427 -0.43 -21.96 12.16
C SER A 427 0.34 -21.04 13.11
N GLU A 428 0.96 -19.96 12.62
CA GLU A 428 1.67 -18.98 13.45
C GLU A 428 0.70 -18.23 14.36
N ILE A 429 -0.48 -17.84 13.85
CA ILE A 429 -1.56 -17.24 14.64
C ILE A 429 -2.04 -18.21 15.73
N ARG A 430 -2.37 -19.46 15.35
CA ARG A 430 -2.85 -20.51 16.28
C ARG A 430 -1.84 -20.87 17.36
N SER A 431 -0.55 -20.71 17.07
CA SER A 431 0.50 -20.98 18.06
C SER A 431 0.63 -19.90 19.15
N GLY A 432 -0.07 -18.77 19.00
CA GLY A 432 0.00 -17.63 19.92
C GLY A 432 1.25 -16.75 19.77
N ARG A 433 2.13 -17.04 18.81
CA ARG A 433 3.38 -16.29 18.57
C ARG A 433 3.20 -14.96 17.88
N ALA A 434 2.11 -14.85 17.13
CA ALA A 434 1.84 -13.68 16.32
C ALA A 434 0.36 -13.34 16.39
N ASP A 435 0.09 -12.04 16.37
CA ASP A 435 -1.26 -11.52 16.15
C ASP A 435 -1.42 -11.06 14.69
N LEU A 436 -0.30 -10.82 13.99
CA LEU A 436 -0.21 -10.44 12.58
C LEU A 436 1.03 -11.10 11.93
N VAL A 437 0.86 -11.73 10.78
CA VAL A 437 1.90 -12.54 10.12
C VAL A 437 2.05 -12.15 8.65
N VAL A 438 3.29 -12.11 8.17
CA VAL A 438 3.63 -11.80 6.77
C VAL A 438 4.49 -12.91 6.15
N PRO A 439 4.26 -13.29 4.87
CA PRO A 439 4.99 -14.36 4.20
C PRO A 439 6.33 -13.89 3.61
N ARG A 440 7.13 -14.85 3.15
CA ARG A 440 8.25 -14.63 2.23
C ARG A 440 7.72 -14.37 0.82
N LEU A 441 8.05 -13.20 0.29
CA LEU A 441 7.77 -12.85 -1.10
C LEU A 441 8.97 -13.20 -1.97
N VAL A 442 8.72 -13.90 -3.08
CA VAL A 442 9.72 -14.21 -4.10
C VAL A 442 9.28 -13.64 -5.45
N ASP A 443 10.23 -13.35 -6.32
CA ASP A 443 9.94 -13.07 -7.74
C ASP A 443 9.77 -14.37 -8.54
N HIS A 444 9.52 -14.20 -9.84
CA HIS A 444 9.39 -15.28 -10.82
C HIS A 444 10.65 -16.17 -10.94
N GLU A 445 11.84 -15.66 -10.60
CA GLU A 445 13.09 -16.44 -10.57
C GLU A 445 13.27 -17.19 -9.24
N GLY A 446 12.37 -17.00 -8.28
CA GLY A 446 12.47 -17.57 -6.93
C GLY A 446 13.38 -16.78 -5.99
N THR A 447 13.89 -15.62 -6.41
CA THR A 447 14.72 -14.75 -5.58
C THR A 447 13.86 -13.99 -4.57
N THR A 448 14.35 -13.90 -3.34
CA THR A 448 13.62 -13.22 -2.24
C THR A 448 13.51 -11.72 -2.49
N GLN A 449 12.30 -11.18 -2.44
CA GLN A 449 12.05 -9.74 -2.48
C GLN A 449 12.30 -9.09 -1.12
N HIS A 450 12.88 -7.89 -1.12
CA HIS A 450 13.13 -7.11 0.10
C HIS A 450 11.85 -6.43 0.63
N SER A 451 10.91 -7.23 1.13
CA SER A 451 9.58 -6.79 1.59
C SER A 451 9.53 -6.35 3.06
N LEU A 452 10.59 -6.59 3.85
CA LEU A 452 10.65 -6.25 5.27
C LEU A 452 11.28 -4.88 5.48
N HIS A 453 10.65 -4.08 6.35
CA HIS A 453 11.02 -2.70 6.56
C HIS A 453 11.03 -2.31 8.03
N ARG A 454 11.79 -1.25 8.32
CA ARG A 454 11.80 -0.55 9.60
C ARG A 454 10.93 0.69 9.52
N GLU A 455 10.35 1.08 10.64
CA GLU A 455 9.47 2.22 10.77
C GLU A 455 10.19 3.52 10.33
N PRO A 456 9.50 4.43 9.62
CA PRO A 456 10.06 5.73 9.29
C PRO A 456 10.56 6.47 10.55
N SER A 457 11.76 7.09 10.46
CA SER A 457 12.31 7.91 11.53
C SER A 457 13.22 9.01 10.98
N VAL A 458 13.50 10.02 11.81
CA VAL A 458 14.42 11.12 11.46
C VAL A 458 15.80 10.57 11.10
N ALA A 459 16.35 9.61 11.86
CA ALA A 459 17.65 9.05 11.55
C ALA A 459 17.68 8.32 10.19
N ARG A 460 16.61 7.59 9.86
CA ARG A 460 16.51 6.81 8.62
C ARG A 460 16.28 7.67 7.38
N VAL A 461 15.61 8.82 7.49
CA VAL A 461 15.42 9.70 6.32
C VAL A 461 16.74 10.21 5.76
N PHE A 462 17.72 10.49 6.64
CA PHE A 462 19.07 10.89 6.27
C PHE A 462 19.89 9.71 5.73
N GLY A 463 19.79 8.53 6.35
CA GLY A 463 20.48 7.33 5.84
C GLY A 463 19.95 6.91 4.46
N ASP A 464 18.65 6.97 4.24
CA ASP A 464 18.02 6.68 2.94
C ASP A 464 18.31 7.76 1.87
N ALA A 465 18.84 8.92 2.26
CA ALA A 465 19.29 9.95 1.33
C ALA A 465 20.55 9.50 0.58
N LEU A 466 21.39 8.69 1.21
CA LEU A 466 22.67 8.23 0.67
C LEU A 466 22.48 7.22 -0.50
N PRO A 467 23.45 7.16 -1.43
CA PRO A 467 23.47 6.17 -2.51
C PRO A 467 23.36 4.73 -2.00
N ALA A 468 22.72 3.84 -2.78
CA ALA A 468 22.52 2.43 -2.43
C ALA A 468 23.83 1.72 -2.05
N ALA A 469 24.92 1.99 -2.76
CA ALA A 469 26.25 1.43 -2.49
C ALA A 469 26.81 1.79 -1.09
N LEU A 470 26.42 2.94 -0.54
CA LEU A 470 26.83 3.36 0.80
C LEU A 470 25.86 2.84 1.87
N ARG A 471 24.57 2.64 1.53
CA ARG A 471 23.55 2.15 2.47
C ARG A 471 23.83 0.74 2.99
N THR A 472 24.48 -0.12 2.20
CA THR A 472 24.88 -1.47 2.63
C THR A 472 25.92 -1.46 3.75
N ARG A 473 26.65 -0.35 3.93
CA ARG A 473 27.66 -0.17 4.99
C ARG A 473 27.13 0.58 6.21
N LEU A 474 25.91 1.13 6.16
CA LEU A 474 25.35 1.89 7.27
C LEU A 474 24.84 0.97 8.39
N PRO A 475 24.89 1.42 9.65
CA PRO A 475 24.18 0.77 10.74
C PRO A 475 22.69 0.61 10.44
N ALA A 476 22.09 -0.49 10.89
CA ALA A 476 20.67 -0.80 10.79
C ALA A 476 19.73 0.35 11.24
N VAL A 477 20.16 1.15 12.22
CA VAL A 477 19.38 2.29 12.72
C VAL A 477 19.15 3.37 11.65
N LEU A 478 20.00 3.42 10.60
CA LEU A 478 19.94 4.41 9.53
C LEU A 478 19.28 3.90 8.24
N THR A 479 18.90 2.61 8.16
CA THR A 479 18.32 2.04 6.94
C THR A 479 16.86 1.65 7.14
N GLY A 480 16.00 2.04 6.19
CA GLY A 480 14.56 1.75 6.20
C GLY A 480 14.18 0.35 5.70
N THR A 481 14.94 -0.24 4.78
CA THR A 481 14.67 -1.58 4.24
C THR A 481 15.65 -2.59 4.83
N LEU A 482 15.16 -3.77 5.20
CA LEU A 482 15.99 -4.90 5.57
C LEU A 482 16.48 -5.60 4.29
N THR A 483 17.80 -5.59 4.08
CA THR A 483 18.46 -6.21 2.92
C THR A 483 19.41 -7.34 3.30
N ALA A 484 19.54 -7.62 4.59
CA ALA A 484 20.42 -8.67 5.10
C ALA A 484 19.77 -10.03 4.80
N PRO A 485 20.43 -10.95 4.07
CA PRO A 485 19.85 -12.25 3.70
C PRO A 485 19.36 -13.06 4.89
N GLU A 486 20.08 -12.99 6.02
CA GLU A 486 19.76 -13.70 7.26
C GLU A 486 18.36 -13.32 7.76
N GLY A 487 17.97 -12.05 7.58
CA GLY A 487 16.66 -11.52 7.94
C GLY A 487 15.50 -12.18 7.20
N TYR A 488 15.73 -12.83 6.06
CA TYR A 488 14.66 -13.50 5.30
C TYR A 488 14.68 -15.03 5.45
N GLN A 489 15.69 -15.57 6.14
CA GLN A 489 15.85 -17.00 6.37
C GLN A 489 15.04 -17.49 7.56
N PHE A 490 14.98 -16.71 8.65
CA PHE A 490 14.37 -17.14 9.91
C PHE A 490 13.14 -16.32 10.25
N GLY A 491 12.14 -16.99 10.85
CA GLY A 491 10.95 -16.31 11.34
C GLY A 491 11.27 -15.49 12.58
N HIS A 492 10.90 -14.21 12.58
CA HIS A 492 11.22 -13.27 13.65
C HIS A 492 10.22 -12.11 13.66
N GLU A 493 10.22 -11.34 14.75
CA GLU A 493 9.36 -10.16 14.84
C GLU A 493 9.85 -9.03 13.90
N VAL A 494 8.93 -8.43 13.15
CA VAL A 494 9.23 -7.33 12.21
C VAL A 494 8.44 -6.07 12.54
N GLU A 495 8.93 -4.91 12.11
CA GLU A 495 8.24 -3.64 12.36
C GLU A 495 7.07 -3.43 11.39
N TRP A 496 7.31 -3.65 10.09
CA TRP A 496 6.29 -3.73 9.07
C TRP A 496 6.82 -4.40 7.80
N ALA A 497 5.93 -4.84 6.91
CA ALA A 497 6.27 -5.36 5.59
C ALA A 497 5.37 -4.74 4.51
N THR A 498 5.78 -4.84 3.25
CA THR A 498 4.91 -4.48 2.12
C THR A 498 3.61 -5.30 2.21
N GLY A 499 2.45 -4.65 2.16
CA GLY A 499 1.17 -5.31 2.44
C GLY A 499 0.64 -6.21 1.32
N ALA A 500 1.49 -6.66 0.41
CA ALA A 500 1.07 -7.55 -0.68
C ALA A 500 0.38 -8.82 -0.14
N ALA A 501 0.79 -9.30 1.04
CA ALA A 501 0.11 -10.36 1.78
C ALA A 501 0.27 -10.15 3.29
N VAL A 502 -0.85 -10.07 4.01
CA VAL A 502 -0.87 -9.85 5.47
C VAL A 502 -1.99 -10.66 6.12
N MET A 503 -1.65 -11.61 7.00
CA MET A 503 -2.63 -12.32 7.82
C MET A 503 -2.76 -11.66 9.19
N VAL A 504 -3.98 -11.39 9.63
CA VAL A 504 -4.31 -10.69 10.87
C VAL A 504 -5.29 -11.55 11.67
N ARG A 505 -5.05 -11.73 12.97
CA ARG A 505 -6.01 -12.41 13.85
C ARG A 505 -7.33 -11.62 13.90
N ALA A 506 -8.47 -12.29 13.84
CA ALA A 506 -9.76 -11.61 13.65
C ALA A 506 -10.18 -10.69 14.81
N ASP A 507 -9.76 -10.97 16.05
CA ASP A 507 -9.92 -10.06 17.20
C ASP A 507 -9.05 -8.81 17.06
N LEU A 508 -7.82 -8.95 16.57
CA LEU A 508 -6.94 -7.81 16.30
C LEU A 508 -7.51 -6.95 15.18
N ASP A 509 -7.94 -7.54 14.07
CA ASP A 509 -8.59 -6.82 12.96
C ASP A 509 -9.81 -6.01 13.45
N ARG A 510 -10.67 -6.61 14.29
CA ARG A 510 -11.80 -5.91 14.91
C ARG A 510 -11.38 -4.73 15.78
N ARG A 511 -10.34 -4.91 16.61
CA ARG A 511 -9.81 -3.85 17.50
C ARG A 511 -9.15 -2.71 16.72
N LEU A 512 -8.40 -3.02 15.66
CA LEU A 512 -7.72 -2.02 14.84
C LEU A 512 -8.69 -1.24 13.95
N GLY A 513 -9.77 -1.87 13.49
CA GLY A 513 -10.77 -1.24 12.65
C GLY A 513 -10.32 -1.06 11.20
N GLU A 514 -10.87 -0.05 10.53
CA GLU A 514 -10.61 0.23 9.11
C GLU A 514 -9.16 0.67 8.84
N TRP A 515 -8.71 0.43 7.61
CA TRP A 515 -7.47 0.96 7.05
C TRP A 515 -7.64 2.44 6.74
N ASP A 516 -6.58 3.23 6.90
CA ASP A 516 -6.68 4.68 6.77
C ASP A 516 -6.69 5.12 5.30
N GLU A 517 -7.86 5.46 4.79
CA GLU A 517 -8.11 5.84 3.39
C GLU A 517 -7.42 7.16 2.97
N ARG A 518 -6.82 7.90 3.92
CA ARG A 518 -6.00 9.08 3.60
C ARG A 518 -4.69 8.71 2.92
N PHE A 519 -4.25 7.45 2.98
CA PHE A 519 -3.10 6.95 2.22
C PHE A 519 -3.58 6.47 0.85
N PHE A 520 -3.09 7.10 -0.21
CA PHE A 520 -3.44 6.78 -1.58
C PHE A 520 -2.23 7.00 -2.50
N PRO A 521 -1.94 6.08 -3.44
CA PRO A 521 -2.44 4.71 -3.52
C PRO A 521 -1.75 3.78 -2.51
N SER A 522 -0.67 4.23 -1.83
CA SER A 522 0.15 3.43 -0.93
C SER A 522 0.49 4.14 0.40
N GLY A 523 0.98 3.38 1.39
CA GLY A 523 1.46 3.86 2.69
C GLY A 523 0.56 3.47 3.88
N GLU A 524 -0.60 2.90 3.58
CA GLU A 524 -1.56 2.34 4.51
C GLU A 524 -0.97 1.18 5.34
N ASP A 525 -0.05 0.40 4.76
CA ASP A 525 0.60 -0.71 5.45
C ASP A 525 1.44 -0.21 6.63
N THR A 526 2.28 0.81 6.41
CA THR A 526 3.12 1.35 7.48
C THR A 526 2.27 1.84 8.65
N ASP A 527 1.13 2.48 8.36
CA ASP A 527 0.15 2.89 9.37
C ASP A 527 -0.49 1.70 10.11
N TYR A 528 -1.00 0.71 9.37
CA TYR A 528 -1.73 -0.42 9.94
C TYR A 528 -0.84 -1.24 10.88
N PHE A 529 0.39 -1.53 10.46
CA PHE A 529 1.37 -2.23 11.27
C PHE A 529 1.81 -1.43 12.51
N ARG A 530 1.93 -0.10 12.38
CA ARG A 530 2.21 0.77 13.53
C ARG A 530 1.07 0.72 14.55
N ARG A 531 -0.19 0.79 14.11
CA ARG A 531 -1.36 0.66 14.99
C ARG A 531 -1.43 -0.72 15.65
N ALA A 532 -1.14 -1.79 14.90
CA ALA A 532 -1.02 -3.15 15.45
C ALA A 532 0.00 -3.19 16.60
N ARG A 533 1.25 -2.77 16.35
CA ARG A 533 2.29 -2.77 17.39
C ARG A 533 1.96 -1.85 18.57
N ALA A 534 1.32 -0.70 18.33
CA ALA A 534 0.88 0.21 19.39
C ALA A 534 -0.20 -0.41 20.30
N SER A 535 -0.99 -1.36 19.79
CA SER A 535 -1.94 -2.14 20.60
C SER A 535 -1.28 -3.29 21.40
N GLY A 536 0.05 -3.44 21.31
CA GLY A 536 0.79 -4.56 21.90
C GLY A 536 0.74 -5.85 21.08
N ALA A 537 0.29 -5.76 19.82
CA ALA A 537 0.25 -6.90 18.92
C ALA A 537 1.65 -7.30 18.42
N VAL A 538 1.90 -8.60 18.31
CA VAL A 538 3.14 -9.14 17.77
C VAL A 538 3.01 -9.34 16.25
N VAL A 539 3.91 -8.69 15.52
CA VAL A 539 4.03 -8.80 14.06
C VAL A 539 5.20 -9.73 13.75
N ARG A 540 4.97 -10.81 13.02
CA ARG A 540 5.99 -11.83 12.73
C ARG A 540 6.12 -12.11 11.23
N TYR A 541 7.36 -12.29 10.77
CA TYR A 541 7.68 -12.80 9.45
C TYR A 541 7.74 -14.33 9.47
N ALA A 542 7.09 -14.99 8.51
CA ALA A 542 7.02 -16.44 8.39
C ALA A 542 7.67 -16.90 7.07
N PRO A 543 8.96 -17.30 7.09
CA PRO A 543 9.69 -17.66 5.88
C PRO A 543 9.17 -18.91 5.17
N GLY A 544 8.50 -19.82 5.88
CA GLY A 544 7.92 -21.04 5.32
C GLY A 544 6.61 -20.80 4.56
N ALA A 545 5.97 -19.65 4.75
CA ALA A 545 4.86 -19.23 3.89
C ALA A 545 5.44 -18.47 2.69
N VAL A 546 5.47 -19.11 1.52
CA VAL A 546 6.07 -18.52 0.31
C VAL A 546 4.98 -18.09 -0.66
N MET A 547 5.08 -16.86 -1.17
CA MET A 547 4.21 -16.36 -2.24
C MET A 547 5.07 -15.73 -3.34
N ALA A 548 4.78 -16.07 -4.59
CA ALA A 548 5.53 -15.61 -5.75
C ALA A 548 4.79 -14.48 -6.46
N ARG A 549 5.51 -13.49 -6.97
CA ARG A 549 4.91 -12.45 -7.81
C ARG A 549 4.91 -12.92 -9.27
N CYS A 550 3.75 -12.89 -9.93
CA CYS A 550 3.60 -13.36 -11.30
C CYS A 550 4.26 -12.45 -12.33
N GLU A 551 4.21 -11.12 -12.14
CA GLU A 551 4.79 -10.14 -13.05
C GLU A 551 5.61 -9.04 -12.35
N ALA A 552 6.34 -8.26 -13.14
CA ALA A 552 7.04 -7.07 -12.63
C ALA A 552 6.02 -6.11 -11.98
N PRO A 553 6.42 -5.35 -10.94
CA PRO A 553 5.51 -4.38 -10.33
C PRO A 553 4.94 -3.45 -11.40
N GLY A 554 3.63 -3.16 -11.31
CA GLY A 554 3.00 -2.12 -12.12
C GLY A 554 3.72 -0.77 -12.00
N PRO A 555 3.33 0.24 -12.79
CA PRO A 555 4.04 1.51 -12.86
C PRO A 555 4.26 2.07 -11.44
N PRO A 556 5.50 2.45 -11.09
CA PRO A 556 5.83 2.85 -9.74
C PRO A 556 4.98 4.04 -9.31
N GLU A 557 4.56 4.05 -8.04
CA GLU A 557 3.83 5.16 -7.47
C GLU A 557 4.54 6.49 -7.78
N PRO A 558 3.81 7.54 -8.18
CA PRO A 558 4.39 8.86 -8.38
C PRO A 558 5.25 9.26 -7.18
N PRO A 559 6.56 9.55 -7.35
CA PRO A 559 7.47 9.78 -6.23
C PRO A 559 7.03 10.90 -5.28
N ALA A 560 6.29 11.88 -5.78
CA ALA A 560 5.72 12.98 -5.00
C ALA A 560 4.65 12.50 -4.03
N LEU A 561 3.82 11.54 -4.44
CA LEU A 561 2.75 11.00 -3.63
C LEU A 561 3.29 10.09 -2.53
N ALA A 562 4.27 9.24 -2.85
CA ALA A 562 5.01 8.44 -1.87
C ALA A 562 5.67 9.32 -0.79
N ALA A 563 6.26 10.45 -1.20
CA ALA A 563 6.87 11.42 -0.28
C ALA A 563 5.83 12.10 0.63
N VAL A 564 4.68 12.50 0.07
CA VAL A 564 3.57 13.10 0.84
C VAL A 564 2.98 12.08 1.82
N ASN A 565 2.80 10.83 1.44
CA ASN A 565 2.31 9.77 2.30
C ASN A 565 3.25 9.52 3.49
N ARG A 566 4.57 9.62 3.32
CA ARG A 566 5.53 9.60 4.45
C ARG A 566 5.36 10.78 5.40
N VAL A 567 5.11 11.99 4.88
CA VAL A 567 4.83 13.17 5.74
C VAL A 567 3.50 12.99 6.49
N ARG A 568 2.46 12.47 5.83
CA ARG A 568 1.17 12.14 6.47
C ARG A 568 1.35 11.12 7.59
N TYR A 569 2.14 10.06 7.36
CA TYR A 569 2.49 9.08 8.38
C TYR A 569 3.17 9.73 9.59
N MET A 570 4.20 10.56 9.35
CA MET A 570 4.92 11.22 10.44
C MET A 570 4.01 12.12 11.27
N ARG A 571 3.15 12.91 10.61
CA ARG A 571 2.15 13.77 11.27
C ARG A 571 1.16 12.99 12.12
N LYS A 572 0.76 11.79 11.67
CA LYS A 572 -0.20 10.95 12.39
C LYS A 572 0.38 10.35 13.67
N HIS A 573 1.65 9.95 13.66
CA HIS A 573 2.26 9.15 14.74
C HIS A 573 3.32 9.86 15.58
N HIS A 574 3.76 11.05 15.18
CA HIS A 574 4.81 11.81 15.86
C HIS A 574 4.41 13.27 16.11
N SER A 575 5.17 13.94 16.97
CA SER A 575 4.96 15.37 17.24
C SER A 575 5.25 16.23 16.00
N GLU A 576 4.67 17.43 15.97
CA GLU A 576 4.91 18.40 14.89
C GLU A 576 6.40 18.75 14.72
N THR A 577 7.17 18.81 15.82
CA THR A 577 8.62 19.04 15.77
C THR A 577 9.34 17.90 15.04
N VAL A 578 9.05 16.65 15.39
CA VAL A 578 9.67 15.48 14.75
C VAL A 578 9.25 15.39 13.28
N THR A 579 7.99 15.68 12.98
CA THR A 579 7.44 15.73 11.61
C THR A 579 8.14 16.80 10.78
N THR A 580 8.37 17.98 11.34
CA THR A 580 9.08 19.08 10.67
C THR A 580 10.52 18.71 10.37
N VAL A 581 11.25 18.15 11.34
CA VAL A 581 12.63 17.71 11.14
C VAL A 581 12.70 16.60 10.08
N TYR A 582 11.78 15.63 10.13
CA TYR A 582 11.69 14.58 9.12
C TYR A 582 11.42 15.15 7.73
N ARG A 583 10.49 16.10 7.62
CA ARG A 583 10.15 16.78 6.36
C ARG A 583 11.32 17.56 5.79
N VAL A 584 12.11 18.24 6.63
CA VAL A 584 13.36 18.91 6.23
C VAL A 584 14.38 17.88 5.72
N GLY A 585 14.57 16.77 6.43
CA GLY A 585 15.45 15.69 5.98
C GLY A 585 15.01 15.08 4.64
N LEU A 586 13.70 14.90 4.45
CA LEU A 586 13.12 14.43 3.19
C LEU A 586 13.31 15.46 2.07
N ALA A 587 13.12 16.75 2.34
CA ALA A 587 13.37 17.82 1.36
C ALA A 587 14.85 17.87 0.95
N LEU A 588 15.78 17.77 1.90
CA LEU A 588 17.22 17.71 1.63
C LEU A 588 17.59 16.50 0.77
N ARG A 589 17.02 15.33 1.09
CA ARG A 589 17.19 14.11 0.28
C ARG A 589 16.75 14.31 -1.17
N GLU A 590 15.59 14.94 -1.38
CA GLU A 590 15.07 15.15 -2.74
C GLU A 590 15.81 16.28 -3.46
N LEU A 591 16.39 17.25 -2.73
CA LEU A 591 17.31 18.26 -3.27
C LEU A 591 18.54 17.58 -3.92
N LEU A 592 19.13 16.60 -3.25
CA LEU A 592 20.25 15.81 -3.78
C LEU A 592 19.88 14.97 -5.01
N ARG A 593 18.57 14.78 -5.27
CA ARG A 593 18.04 13.95 -6.36
C ARG A 593 17.32 14.74 -7.45
N LEU A 594 17.45 16.07 -7.46
CA LEU A 594 16.87 16.93 -8.51
C LEU A 594 17.39 16.63 -9.92
N HIS A 595 18.58 16.02 -10.01
CA HIS A 595 19.14 15.56 -11.28
C HIS A 595 18.29 14.46 -11.93
N VAL A 596 17.50 13.71 -11.15
CA VAL A 596 16.58 12.66 -11.64
C VAL A 596 15.29 13.31 -12.15
N PRO A 597 14.97 13.24 -13.47
CA PRO A 597 13.82 13.93 -14.05
C PRO A 597 12.48 13.59 -13.39
N GLU A 598 12.24 12.32 -13.08
CA GLU A 598 11.01 11.81 -12.45
C GLU A 598 10.79 12.34 -11.03
N ARG A 599 11.84 12.85 -10.38
CA ARG A 599 11.78 13.43 -9.03
C ARG A 599 11.61 14.95 -9.04
N ARG A 600 11.60 15.56 -10.23
CA ARG A 600 11.32 17.00 -10.39
C ARG A 600 9.87 17.26 -10.00
N GLY A 601 9.67 18.02 -8.92
CA GLY A 601 8.34 18.30 -8.35
C GLY A 601 8.10 17.64 -6.99
N VAL A 602 8.86 16.60 -6.62
CA VAL A 602 8.78 15.97 -5.28
C VAL A 602 9.17 16.98 -4.20
N LEU A 603 10.29 17.68 -4.39
CA LEU A 603 10.73 18.72 -3.46
C LEU A 603 9.66 19.80 -3.26
N ALA A 604 8.96 20.18 -4.34
CA ALA A 604 7.91 21.18 -4.26
C ALA A 604 6.65 20.65 -3.55
N ALA A 605 6.27 19.39 -3.76
CA ALA A 605 5.18 18.75 -3.04
C ALA A 605 5.49 18.56 -1.55
N VAL A 606 6.75 18.24 -1.21
CA VAL A 606 7.22 18.16 0.18
C VAL A 606 7.30 19.55 0.80
N ALA A 607 7.69 20.60 0.08
CA ALA A 607 7.81 21.96 0.62
C ALA A 607 6.46 22.69 0.77
N ASP A 608 5.48 22.43 -0.10
CA ASP A 608 4.23 23.19 -0.22
C ASP A 608 3.00 22.27 -0.19
N GLU A 609 2.29 22.25 0.94
CA GLU A 609 1.11 21.39 1.14
C GLU A 609 -0.08 21.81 0.27
N GLY A 610 -0.13 23.08 -0.16
CA GLY A 610 -1.17 23.55 -1.08
C GLY A 610 -1.15 22.82 -2.42
N ARG A 611 -0.03 22.15 -2.76
CA ARG A 611 0.10 21.35 -3.98
C ARG A 611 -0.45 19.94 -3.85
N TRP A 612 -0.79 19.47 -2.65
CA TRP A 612 -1.26 18.10 -2.45
C TRP A 612 -2.59 17.84 -3.13
N GLN A 613 -3.44 18.87 -3.29
CA GLN A 613 -4.72 18.77 -4.00
C GLN A 613 -4.57 18.49 -5.50
N GLY A 614 -3.40 18.81 -6.08
CA GLY A 614 -3.10 18.53 -7.49
C GLY A 614 -2.43 17.18 -7.73
N LEU A 615 -2.17 16.39 -6.68
CA LEU A 615 -1.65 15.05 -6.82
C LEU A 615 -2.78 14.07 -7.19
N PRO A 616 -2.47 12.93 -7.86
CA PRO A 616 -3.44 11.89 -8.12
C PRO A 616 -4.14 11.45 -6.82
N GLY A 617 -5.46 11.32 -6.88
CA GLY A 617 -6.29 10.95 -5.74
C GLY A 617 -7.43 10.02 -6.14
N PRO A 618 -8.29 9.64 -5.19
CA PRO A 618 -9.45 8.80 -5.44
C PRO A 618 -10.33 9.36 -6.55
N THR A 619 -10.85 8.49 -7.41
CA THR A 619 -11.79 8.86 -8.48
C THR A 619 -13.08 8.07 -8.35
N ALA A 620 -14.22 8.70 -8.60
CA ALA A 620 -15.50 8.02 -8.71
C ALA A 620 -15.60 7.31 -10.07
N SER A 621 -16.29 6.16 -10.12
CA SER A 621 -16.37 5.29 -11.29
C SER A 621 -16.81 6.03 -12.54
N ARG A 622 -16.18 5.68 -13.68
CA ARG A 622 -16.57 6.14 -15.02
C ARG A 622 -17.71 5.32 -15.62
N HIS A 623 -17.98 4.12 -15.11
CA HIS A 623 -18.97 3.18 -15.65
C HIS A 623 -19.83 2.57 -14.53
N PRO A 624 -20.98 3.19 -14.21
CA PRO A 624 -21.83 2.64 -13.19
C PRO A 624 -22.97 1.90 -13.89
N ALA A 625 -22.82 0.59 -14.07
CA ALA A 625 -23.94 -0.28 -14.44
C ALA A 625 -25.14 -0.09 -13.47
N THR A 626 -24.87 0.34 -12.23
CA THR A 626 -25.86 0.72 -11.22
C THR A 626 -26.53 2.09 -11.48
N VAL A 627 -25.87 3.06 -12.13
CA VAL A 627 -26.43 4.40 -12.43
C VAL A 627 -27.40 4.37 -13.60
N LEU A 628 -27.27 3.41 -14.52
CA LEU A 628 -28.20 3.25 -15.64
C LEU A 628 -29.53 2.61 -15.19
N SER A 629 -29.54 1.87 -14.08
CA SER A 629 -30.77 1.37 -13.47
C SER A 629 -31.60 2.55 -12.91
N GLY A 630 -32.85 2.66 -13.37
CA GLY A 630 -33.76 3.74 -12.93
C GLY A 630 -33.39 5.14 -13.41
N PHE A 631 -32.64 5.30 -14.51
CA PHE A 631 -32.26 6.62 -15.05
C PHE A 631 -33.51 7.53 -15.25
N PRO A 632 -33.46 8.82 -14.88
CA PRO A 632 -34.59 9.74 -15.03
C PRO A 632 -34.92 9.99 -16.51
N ARG A 633 -36.20 10.22 -16.83
CA ARG A 633 -36.62 10.69 -18.16
C ARG A 633 -36.30 12.18 -18.34
N GLY A 634 -35.93 12.58 -19.55
CA GLY A 634 -35.65 13.97 -19.95
C GLY A 634 -35.19 14.05 -21.40
N ALA A 635 -34.72 15.23 -21.83
CA ALA A 635 -34.09 15.41 -23.14
C ALA A 635 -32.81 16.25 -23.03
N VAL A 636 -31.87 16.01 -23.94
CA VAL A 636 -30.63 16.76 -24.14
C VAL A 636 -30.65 17.37 -25.53
N ILE A 637 -30.60 18.69 -25.62
CA ILE A 637 -30.59 19.46 -26.86
C ILE A 637 -29.20 20.05 -27.07
N ILE A 638 -28.58 19.71 -28.20
CA ILE A 638 -27.22 20.10 -28.56
C ILE A 638 -27.29 20.94 -29.84
N PRO A 639 -27.34 22.28 -29.75
CA PRO A 639 -27.13 23.12 -30.92
C PRO A 639 -25.66 23.06 -31.33
N ALA A 640 -25.39 22.62 -32.56
CA ALA A 640 -24.06 22.37 -33.08
C ALA A 640 -23.84 23.13 -34.38
N ARG A 641 -22.73 23.87 -34.52
CA ARG A 641 -22.32 24.50 -35.78
C ARG A 641 -20.88 24.14 -36.07
N ASN A 642 -20.65 23.50 -37.21
CA ASN A 642 -19.32 23.13 -37.70
C ASN A 642 -18.44 22.48 -36.61
N ALA A 643 -19.00 21.51 -35.90
CA ALA A 643 -18.43 20.84 -34.74
C ALA A 643 -17.91 19.42 -35.05
N ALA A 644 -17.57 19.12 -36.32
CA ALA A 644 -17.17 17.78 -36.75
C ALA A 644 -16.00 17.21 -35.94
N ASP A 645 -15.06 18.07 -35.51
CA ASP A 645 -13.88 17.69 -34.74
C ASP A 645 -14.17 17.34 -33.26
N VAL A 646 -15.36 17.69 -32.75
CA VAL A 646 -15.68 17.58 -31.32
C VAL A 646 -16.97 16.81 -31.03
N ILE A 647 -17.93 16.80 -31.94
CA ILE A 647 -19.29 16.29 -31.70
C ILE A 647 -19.30 14.80 -31.29
N LEU A 648 -18.46 13.97 -31.92
CA LEU A 648 -18.38 12.55 -31.58
C LEU A 648 -17.89 12.32 -30.15
N ARG A 649 -17.00 13.17 -29.64
CA ARG A 649 -16.51 13.07 -28.26
C ARG A 649 -17.63 13.38 -27.27
N THR A 650 -18.40 14.44 -27.54
CA THR A 650 -19.58 14.82 -26.75
C THR A 650 -20.64 13.72 -26.75
N LEU A 651 -20.95 13.15 -27.92
CA LEU A 651 -21.93 12.07 -28.05
C LEU A 651 -21.43 10.75 -27.44
N SER A 652 -20.14 10.44 -27.53
CA SER A 652 -19.55 9.25 -26.89
C SER A 652 -19.68 9.28 -25.37
N ALA A 653 -19.60 10.47 -24.75
CA ALA A 653 -19.86 10.63 -23.32
C ALA A 653 -21.33 10.34 -22.93
N LEU A 654 -22.26 10.47 -23.87
CA LEU A 654 -23.69 10.22 -23.71
C LEU A 654 -24.12 8.80 -24.13
N ASP A 655 -23.24 8.02 -24.76
CA ASP A 655 -23.55 6.66 -25.24
C ASP A 655 -24.18 5.74 -24.18
N PRO A 656 -23.70 5.70 -22.91
CA PRO A 656 -24.33 4.88 -21.87
C PRO A 656 -25.78 5.30 -21.58
N VAL A 657 -26.10 6.59 -21.74
CA VAL A 657 -27.42 7.16 -21.48
C VAL A 657 -28.37 6.90 -22.66
N LEU A 658 -27.88 7.02 -23.89
CA LEU A 658 -28.61 6.70 -25.11
C LEU A 658 -29.17 5.26 -25.08
N ARG A 659 -28.35 4.31 -24.63
CA ARG A 659 -28.74 2.89 -24.47
C ARG A 659 -29.89 2.66 -23.48
N THR A 660 -30.18 3.60 -22.59
CA THR A 660 -31.33 3.48 -21.67
C THR A 660 -32.68 3.70 -22.34
N GLY A 661 -32.71 4.40 -23.49
CA GLY A 661 -33.94 4.85 -24.15
C GLY A 661 -34.78 5.84 -23.32
N ARG A 662 -34.29 6.30 -22.16
CA ARG A 662 -35.02 7.19 -21.24
C ARG A 662 -34.75 8.68 -21.48
N VAL A 663 -33.64 9.02 -22.11
CA VAL A 663 -33.28 10.39 -22.46
C VAL A 663 -33.23 10.53 -23.98
N GLU A 664 -33.91 11.55 -24.49
CA GLU A 664 -33.83 11.94 -25.90
C GLU A 664 -32.57 12.79 -26.11
N VAL A 665 -31.76 12.50 -27.12
CA VAL A 665 -30.61 13.34 -27.48
C VAL A 665 -30.84 13.88 -28.88
N ILE A 666 -30.94 15.20 -28.97
CA ILE A 666 -31.27 15.93 -30.20
C ILE A 666 -30.10 16.84 -30.54
N VAL A 667 -29.47 16.62 -31.70
CA VAL A 667 -28.44 17.50 -32.24
C VAL A 667 -29.08 18.40 -33.30
N ALA A 668 -29.15 19.70 -33.00
CA ALA A 668 -29.66 20.70 -33.92
C ALA A 668 -28.48 21.33 -34.68
N CYS A 669 -28.25 20.86 -35.91
CA CYS A 669 -27.23 21.36 -36.82
C CYS A 669 -27.59 22.77 -37.29
N ASN A 670 -26.89 23.75 -36.72
CA ASN A 670 -27.11 25.17 -36.86
C ASN A 670 -26.37 25.73 -38.09
N GLY A 671 -26.91 25.54 -39.29
CA GLY A 671 -26.27 25.98 -40.53
C GLY A 671 -24.90 25.34 -40.75
N CYS A 672 -24.78 24.03 -40.50
CA CYS A 672 -23.53 23.29 -40.64
C CYS A 672 -23.13 23.16 -42.11
N THR A 673 -21.86 23.39 -42.40
CA THR A 673 -21.25 23.26 -43.73
C THR A 673 -20.17 22.18 -43.79
N ASP A 674 -19.95 21.47 -42.67
CA ASP A 674 -18.99 20.38 -42.52
C ASP A 674 -19.72 19.05 -42.22
N ASP A 675 -18.95 18.02 -41.87
CA ASP A 675 -19.46 16.67 -41.61
C ASP A 675 -20.21 16.52 -40.27
N THR A 676 -20.51 17.61 -39.54
CA THR A 676 -21.16 17.54 -38.20
C THR A 676 -22.46 16.74 -38.22
N ALA A 677 -23.34 16.99 -39.20
CA ALA A 677 -24.63 16.32 -39.30
C ALA A 677 -24.46 14.82 -39.57
N ILE A 678 -23.52 14.46 -40.45
CA ILE A 678 -23.21 13.07 -40.82
C ILE A 678 -22.65 12.32 -39.60
N LEU A 679 -21.70 12.93 -38.90
CA LEU A 679 -21.07 12.34 -37.72
C LEU A 679 -22.06 12.19 -36.56
N ALA A 680 -22.92 13.17 -36.32
CA ALA A 680 -23.97 13.07 -35.31
C ALA A 680 -24.98 11.96 -35.64
N ALA A 681 -25.39 11.84 -36.91
CA ALA A 681 -26.33 10.81 -37.36
C ALA A 681 -25.74 9.39 -37.31
N SER A 682 -24.40 9.26 -37.28
CA SER A 682 -23.73 7.96 -37.16
C SER A 682 -23.88 7.31 -35.79
N VAL A 683 -24.30 8.06 -34.76
CA VAL A 683 -24.46 7.57 -33.39
C VAL A 683 -25.88 7.04 -33.17
N PRO A 684 -26.08 5.74 -32.87
CA PRO A 684 -27.41 5.17 -32.67
C PRO A 684 -28.18 5.85 -31.52
N GLY A 685 -29.45 6.19 -31.76
CA GLY A 685 -30.33 6.82 -30.76
C GLY A 685 -30.25 8.35 -30.69
N VAL A 686 -29.38 8.98 -31.49
CA VAL A 686 -29.33 10.45 -31.63
C VAL A 686 -30.27 10.88 -32.76
N GLN A 687 -31.08 11.92 -32.50
CA GLN A 687 -31.89 12.57 -33.52
C GLN A 687 -31.19 13.83 -34.03
N VAL A 688 -31.01 13.95 -35.34
CA VAL A 688 -30.37 15.12 -35.96
C VAL A 688 -31.43 15.98 -36.65
N ILE A 689 -31.38 17.30 -36.41
CA ILE A 689 -32.24 18.30 -37.05
C ILE A 689 -31.33 19.25 -37.82
N ASP A 690 -31.56 19.41 -39.11
CA ASP A 690 -30.85 20.39 -39.92
C ASP A 690 -31.59 21.73 -39.94
N CYS A 691 -30.93 22.78 -39.44
CA CYS A 691 -31.47 24.13 -39.38
C CYS A 691 -30.77 24.99 -40.45
N PRO A 692 -31.49 25.50 -41.47
CA PRO A 692 -30.87 26.21 -42.59
C PRO A 692 -30.33 27.60 -42.21
N VAL A 693 -30.74 28.13 -41.05
CA VAL A 693 -30.33 29.46 -40.55
C VAL A 693 -29.30 29.28 -39.44
N ALA A 694 -28.15 29.93 -39.58
CA ALA A 694 -27.10 29.97 -38.56
C ALA A 694 -27.49 30.86 -37.37
N SER A 695 -28.30 30.33 -36.46
CA SER A 695 -28.66 30.89 -35.16
C SER A 695 -28.74 29.80 -34.08
N THR A 696 -27.95 29.96 -33.00
CA THR A 696 -28.03 29.07 -31.83
C THR A 696 -29.42 29.08 -31.20
N ALA A 697 -30.09 30.23 -31.18
CA ALA A 697 -31.45 30.37 -30.65
C ALA A 697 -32.44 29.58 -31.51
N ALA A 698 -32.36 29.71 -32.84
CA ALA A 698 -33.18 28.94 -33.77
C ALA A 698 -32.93 27.43 -33.62
N ALA A 699 -31.68 26.99 -33.47
CA ALA A 699 -31.32 25.60 -33.27
C ALA A 699 -31.86 25.04 -31.93
N MET A 700 -31.78 25.80 -30.83
CA MET A 700 -32.39 25.41 -29.56
C MET A 700 -33.92 25.31 -29.65
N ASN A 701 -34.57 26.29 -30.29
CA ASN A 701 -36.02 26.30 -30.50
C ASN A 701 -36.49 25.13 -31.41
N ALA A 702 -35.71 24.81 -32.45
CA ALA A 702 -35.98 23.65 -33.31
C ALA A 702 -35.84 22.33 -32.54
N GLY A 703 -34.81 22.22 -31.69
CA GLY A 703 -34.67 21.10 -30.76
C GLY A 703 -35.85 21.00 -29.78
N ASP A 704 -36.32 22.13 -29.25
CA ASP A 704 -37.45 22.19 -28.34
C ASP A 704 -38.79 21.75 -28.96
N ALA A 705 -38.98 22.03 -30.26
CA ALA A 705 -40.18 21.66 -30.99
C ALA A 705 -40.30 20.14 -31.21
N VAL A 706 -39.16 19.43 -31.21
CA VAL A 706 -39.08 17.99 -31.47
C VAL A 706 -38.95 17.18 -30.18
N ALA A 707 -38.37 17.75 -29.13
CA ALA A 707 -38.24 17.09 -27.83
C ALA A 707 -39.61 16.78 -27.20
N THR A 708 -39.86 15.54 -26.80
CA THR A 708 -41.14 15.13 -26.20
C THR A 708 -41.09 15.00 -24.68
N ARG A 709 -39.90 15.11 -24.08
CA ARG A 709 -39.67 14.87 -22.64
C ARG A 709 -39.18 16.10 -21.89
N TRP A 710 -39.60 16.18 -20.62
CA TRP A 710 -39.10 17.12 -19.61
C TRP A 710 -38.48 16.36 -18.42
N PRO A 711 -37.51 16.95 -17.70
CA PRO A 711 -36.86 18.25 -17.94
C PRO A 711 -35.86 18.21 -19.13
N ARG A 712 -35.48 19.39 -19.63
CA ARG A 712 -34.60 19.54 -20.81
C ARG A 712 -33.25 20.12 -20.41
N VAL A 713 -32.17 19.58 -20.98
CA VAL A 713 -30.79 20.02 -20.78
C VAL A 713 -30.23 20.54 -22.09
N TYR A 714 -29.73 21.76 -22.10
CA TYR A 714 -29.08 22.38 -23.25
C TYR A 714 -27.56 22.26 -23.07
N LEU A 715 -26.90 21.59 -24.01
CA LEU A 715 -25.50 21.18 -23.91
C LEU A 715 -24.71 21.65 -25.13
N ALA A 716 -23.59 22.32 -24.92
CA ALA A 716 -22.68 22.73 -26.00
C ALA A 716 -22.04 21.53 -26.70
N ALA A 717 -21.87 21.64 -28.02
CA ALA A 717 -21.38 20.57 -28.88
C ALA A 717 -19.94 20.12 -28.55
N ASP A 718 -19.19 20.90 -27.79
CA ASP A 718 -17.81 20.63 -27.36
C ASP A 718 -17.66 20.25 -25.87
N VAL A 719 -18.77 20.20 -25.12
CA VAL A 719 -18.77 19.92 -23.67
C VAL A 719 -19.13 18.47 -23.38
N GLU A 720 -18.25 17.79 -22.65
CA GLU A 720 -18.47 16.41 -22.19
C GLU A 720 -19.18 16.40 -20.83
N ILE A 721 -20.35 15.77 -20.78
CA ILE A 721 -21.09 15.53 -19.53
C ILE A 721 -21.14 14.02 -19.23
N THR A 722 -20.78 13.65 -18.01
CA THR A 722 -20.82 12.23 -17.60
C THR A 722 -22.25 11.77 -17.33
N PRO A 723 -22.58 10.47 -17.51
CA PRO A 723 -23.91 9.93 -17.18
C PRO A 723 -24.36 10.23 -15.75
N THR A 724 -23.42 10.16 -14.79
CA THR A 724 -23.67 10.48 -13.38
C THR A 724 -24.02 11.95 -13.18
N THR A 725 -23.31 12.86 -13.85
CA THR A 725 -23.58 14.30 -13.80
C THR A 725 -24.94 14.62 -14.42
N LEU A 726 -25.23 14.05 -15.59
CA LEU A 726 -26.51 14.24 -16.27
C LEU A 726 -27.69 13.71 -15.44
N ARG A 727 -27.57 12.51 -14.86
CA ARG A 727 -28.58 11.93 -13.96
C ARG A 727 -28.93 12.88 -12.82
N ARG A 728 -27.92 13.40 -12.12
CA ARG A 728 -28.14 14.32 -10.98
C ARG A 728 -28.81 15.62 -11.42
N VAL A 729 -28.44 16.18 -12.58
CA VAL A 729 -29.08 17.38 -13.11
C VAL A 729 -30.56 17.11 -13.41
N LEU A 730 -30.88 16.01 -14.08
CA LEU A 730 -32.26 15.62 -14.39
C LEU A 730 -33.08 15.28 -13.14
N GLU A 731 -32.48 14.70 -12.10
CA GLU A 731 -33.13 14.43 -10.81
C GLU A 731 -33.43 15.74 -10.06
N GLN A 732 -32.50 16.70 -10.01
CA GLN A 732 -32.72 17.97 -9.33
C GLN A 732 -33.75 18.85 -10.03
N LEU A 733 -33.82 18.79 -11.36
CA LEU A 733 -34.88 19.45 -12.14
C LEU A 733 -36.27 18.81 -11.97
N ARG A 734 -36.41 17.78 -11.13
CA ARG A 734 -37.72 17.27 -10.67
C ARG A 734 -38.13 17.81 -9.28
N SER A 735 -37.25 18.61 -8.66
CA SER A 735 -37.44 19.33 -7.39
C SER A 735 -37.98 20.75 -7.68
N PRO A 736 -38.25 21.65 -6.69
CA PRO A 736 -38.91 22.94 -6.94
C PRO A 736 -38.02 24.00 -7.61
N VAL A 737 -36.81 23.65 -8.08
CA VAL A 737 -35.92 24.57 -8.80
C VAL A 737 -36.32 24.66 -10.27
N LEU A 738 -36.30 25.86 -10.85
CA LEU A 738 -36.74 26.07 -12.23
C LEU A 738 -35.61 25.85 -13.25
N ALA A 739 -34.37 26.09 -12.84
CA ALA A 739 -33.18 25.92 -13.67
C ALA A 739 -32.00 25.37 -12.87
N ALA A 740 -31.16 24.56 -13.51
CA ALA A 740 -30.02 23.93 -12.85
C ALA A 740 -28.83 23.78 -13.78
N ARG A 741 -27.62 23.73 -13.22
CA ARG A 741 -26.42 23.32 -13.96
C ARG A 741 -25.50 22.47 -13.10
N PRO A 742 -24.62 21.63 -13.68
CA PRO A 742 -23.55 21.00 -12.93
C PRO A 742 -22.45 22.01 -12.55
N ALA A 743 -21.59 21.63 -11.61
CA ALA A 743 -20.30 22.31 -11.43
C ALA A 743 -19.47 22.22 -12.72
N TYR A 744 -18.50 23.13 -12.90
CA TYR A 744 -17.58 23.09 -14.04
C TYR A 744 -16.15 23.43 -13.62
N ARG A 745 -15.19 23.00 -14.43
CA ARG A 745 -13.76 23.33 -14.30
C ARG A 745 -13.20 23.76 -15.65
N TYR A 746 -12.23 24.65 -15.64
CA TYR A 746 -11.52 25.01 -16.86
C TYR A 746 -10.45 23.96 -17.18
N ASP A 747 -10.45 23.47 -18.42
CA ASP A 747 -9.37 22.67 -18.98
C ASP A 747 -8.35 23.61 -19.65
N ASP A 748 -7.16 23.66 -19.06
CA ASP A 748 -6.06 24.55 -19.46
C ASP A 748 -4.86 23.82 -20.08
N VAL A 749 -5.06 22.55 -20.46
CA VAL A 749 -4.08 21.76 -21.19
C VAL A 749 -3.74 22.45 -22.52
N GLY A 750 -2.46 22.78 -22.68
CA GLY A 750 -1.97 23.50 -23.86
C GLY A 750 -2.22 25.02 -23.85
N ALA A 751 -2.75 25.60 -22.78
CA ALA A 751 -2.93 27.05 -22.67
C ALA A 751 -1.65 27.77 -22.22
N SER A 752 -1.38 28.94 -22.79
CA SER A 752 -0.25 29.80 -22.41
C SER A 752 -0.37 30.29 -20.97
N TRP A 753 0.77 30.59 -20.33
CA TRP A 753 0.80 31.02 -18.93
C TRP A 753 -0.15 32.19 -18.60
N PRO A 754 -0.27 33.26 -19.42
CA PRO A 754 -1.20 34.35 -19.12
C PRO A 754 -2.67 33.92 -19.17
N VAL A 755 -3.03 32.97 -20.05
CA VAL A 755 -4.40 32.44 -20.13
C VAL A 755 -4.72 31.59 -18.90
N ARG A 756 -3.78 30.74 -18.48
CA ARG A 756 -3.91 29.96 -17.23
C ARG A 756 -4.05 30.87 -16.02
N ALA A 757 -3.26 31.94 -15.93
CA ALA A 757 -3.36 32.92 -14.85
C ALA A 757 -4.74 33.60 -14.82
N TYR A 758 -5.26 34.00 -15.98
CA TYR A 758 -6.59 34.57 -16.14
C TYR A 758 -7.70 33.63 -15.63
N TYR A 759 -7.74 32.38 -16.09
CA TYR A 759 -8.78 31.44 -15.67
C TYR A 759 -8.64 30.98 -14.21
N ARG A 760 -7.40 30.87 -13.68
CA ARG A 760 -7.17 30.66 -12.23
C ARG A 760 -7.72 31.80 -11.39
N ALA A 761 -7.55 33.05 -11.83
CA ALA A 761 -8.12 34.21 -11.16
C ALA A 761 -9.66 34.21 -11.27
N ARG A 762 -10.20 33.87 -12.45
CA ARG A 762 -11.65 33.85 -12.71
C ARG A 762 -12.41 32.80 -11.89
N CYS A 763 -11.78 31.65 -11.61
CA CYS A 763 -12.36 30.61 -10.73
C CYS A 763 -12.59 31.09 -9.29
N ARG A 764 -11.87 32.13 -8.83
CA ARG A 764 -11.95 32.63 -7.46
C ARG A 764 -13.05 33.68 -7.26
N LEU A 765 -13.76 34.05 -8.33
CA LEU A 765 -14.82 35.05 -8.28
C LEU A 765 -16.12 34.41 -7.76
N PRO A 766 -16.75 34.96 -6.69
CA PRO A 766 -17.97 34.40 -6.09
C PRO A 766 -19.16 34.29 -7.06
N ARG A 767 -19.22 35.16 -8.07
CA ARG A 767 -20.27 35.15 -9.11
C ARG A 767 -20.23 33.90 -9.99
N THR A 768 -19.04 33.34 -10.20
CA THR A 768 -18.80 32.20 -11.08
C THR A 768 -19.39 30.90 -10.51
N GLU A 769 -19.46 30.77 -9.18
CA GLU A 769 -19.94 29.55 -8.51
C GLU A 769 -21.47 29.39 -8.60
N ARG A 770 -22.23 30.49 -8.68
CA ARG A 770 -23.71 30.50 -8.61
C ARG A 770 -24.43 30.90 -9.90
N ALA A 771 -23.73 31.44 -10.90
CA ALA A 771 -24.33 31.74 -12.21
C ALA A 771 -24.54 30.47 -13.03
N LEU A 772 -25.62 30.37 -13.81
CA LEU A 772 -25.83 29.29 -14.81
C LEU A 772 -24.89 29.43 -16.03
N SER A 773 -24.43 30.64 -16.30
CA SER A 773 -23.59 30.96 -17.46
C SER A 773 -22.15 30.44 -17.32
N GLY A 774 -21.51 30.18 -18.48
CA GLY A 774 -20.10 29.81 -18.57
C GLY A 774 -19.76 28.33 -18.33
N ALA A 775 -20.73 27.48 -18.02
CA ALA A 775 -20.52 26.02 -17.91
C ALA A 775 -20.67 25.28 -19.25
N GLY A 776 -21.20 25.94 -20.28
CA GLY A 776 -21.57 25.32 -21.56
C GLY A 776 -22.70 24.28 -21.44
N VAL A 777 -23.37 24.23 -20.29
CA VAL A 777 -24.52 23.36 -20.03
C VAL A 777 -25.43 23.98 -18.97
N PHE A 778 -26.72 23.92 -19.20
CA PHE A 778 -27.77 24.25 -18.23
C PHE A 778 -29.01 23.42 -18.53
N GLY A 779 -29.89 23.24 -17.55
CA GLY A 779 -31.17 22.56 -17.75
C GLY A 779 -32.33 23.33 -17.14
N LEU A 780 -33.51 23.12 -17.71
CA LEU A 780 -34.75 23.80 -17.37
C LEU A 780 -35.85 22.77 -17.11
N THR A 781 -36.69 23.11 -16.14
CA THR A 781 -38.00 22.45 -15.96
C THR A 781 -38.98 22.96 -17.01
N GLU A 782 -40.09 22.26 -17.19
CA GLU A 782 -41.17 22.72 -18.07
C GLU A 782 -41.71 24.09 -17.64
N ALA A 783 -41.94 24.30 -16.34
CA ALA A 783 -42.35 25.58 -15.79
C ALA A 783 -41.29 26.67 -15.99
N GLY A 784 -40.01 26.31 -15.85
CA GLY A 784 -38.88 27.23 -16.09
C GLY A 784 -38.81 27.66 -17.55
N HIS A 785 -38.95 26.73 -18.50
CA HIS A 785 -38.94 27.03 -19.92
C HIS A 785 -40.17 27.81 -20.37
N ALA A 786 -41.37 27.46 -19.87
CA ALA A 786 -42.61 28.18 -20.17
C ALA A 786 -42.54 29.68 -19.82
N ARG A 787 -41.74 30.05 -18.81
CA ARG A 787 -41.46 31.45 -18.44
C ARG A 787 -40.59 32.18 -19.47
N LEU A 788 -39.71 31.45 -20.16
CA LEU A 788 -38.88 32.00 -21.24
C LEU A 788 -39.66 32.05 -22.57
N GLY A 789 -40.56 31.10 -22.79
CA GLY A 789 -41.24 30.91 -24.07
C GLY A 789 -40.29 30.34 -25.11
N THR A 790 -39.95 31.13 -26.14
CA THR A 790 -38.94 30.78 -27.14
C THR A 790 -37.63 31.48 -26.83
N PHE A 791 -36.49 30.83 -27.11
CA PHE A 791 -35.18 31.46 -26.99
C PHE A 791 -35.07 32.65 -27.96
N PRO A 792 -34.78 33.87 -27.47
CA PRO A 792 -34.68 35.05 -28.31
C PRO A 792 -33.38 35.05 -29.12
N GLU A 793 -33.38 35.76 -30.25
CA GLU A 793 -32.18 35.98 -31.09
C GLU A 793 -31.14 36.86 -30.39
N VAL A 794 -30.45 36.30 -29.40
CA VAL A 794 -29.37 36.93 -28.64
C VAL A 794 -28.13 36.05 -28.63
N THR A 795 -26.95 36.65 -28.66
CA THR A 795 -25.69 35.91 -28.73
C THR A 795 -25.30 35.25 -27.39
N ALA A 796 -25.62 35.87 -26.25
CA ALA A 796 -25.31 35.35 -24.91
C ALA A 796 -26.54 34.69 -24.27
N LEU A 797 -27.01 33.58 -24.86
CA LEU A 797 -28.19 32.85 -24.39
C LEU A 797 -28.06 32.32 -22.97
N ASP A 798 -26.89 31.83 -22.58
CA ASP A 798 -26.63 31.31 -21.24
C ASP A 798 -26.70 32.42 -20.17
N VAL A 799 -26.25 33.63 -20.48
CA VAL A 799 -26.40 34.83 -19.64
C VAL A 799 -27.84 35.32 -19.60
N PHE A 800 -28.57 35.25 -20.71
CA PHE A 800 -30.00 35.57 -20.76
C PHE A 800 -30.80 34.63 -19.85
N VAL A 801 -30.57 33.32 -19.95
CA VAL A 801 -31.19 32.30 -19.09
C VAL A 801 -30.81 32.56 -17.64
N ASP A 802 -29.54 32.82 -17.33
CA ASP A 802 -29.10 33.14 -15.96
C ASP A 802 -29.82 34.37 -15.38
N ARG A 803 -30.07 35.41 -16.17
CA ARG A 803 -30.77 36.63 -15.71
C ARG A 803 -32.28 36.47 -15.59
N SER A 804 -32.85 35.45 -16.22
CA SER A 804 -34.29 35.24 -16.26
C SER A 804 -34.86 34.60 -14.98
N PHE A 805 -33.99 34.07 -14.11
CA PHE A 805 -34.35 33.43 -12.84
C PHE A 805 -33.61 34.08 -11.65
N ALA A 806 -34.30 34.18 -10.52
CA ALA A 806 -33.71 34.60 -9.24
C ALA A 806 -32.70 33.57 -8.72
N GLN A 807 -31.85 33.94 -7.76
CA GLN A 807 -30.81 33.02 -7.26
C GLN A 807 -31.39 31.81 -6.53
N GLU A 808 -32.55 31.96 -5.92
CA GLU A 808 -33.29 30.94 -5.19
C GLU A 808 -34.00 29.95 -6.13
N GLU A 809 -34.26 30.37 -7.37
CA GLU A 809 -34.90 29.55 -8.42
C GLU A 809 -33.89 28.70 -9.21
N LYS A 810 -32.59 28.88 -8.94
CA LYS A 810 -31.48 28.25 -9.66
C LYS A 810 -30.60 27.42 -8.73
N MET A 811 -30.04 26.32 -9.26
CA MET A 811 -29.13 25.46 -8.50
C MET A 811 -27.88 25.06 -9.29
N THR A 812 -26.71 25.17 -8.64
CA THR A 812 -25.51 24.43 -9.03
C THR A 812 -25.55 23.04 -8.38
N VAL A 813 -25.76 22.01 -9.20
CA VAL A 813 -25.95 20.62 -8.77
C VAL A 813 -24.60 20.06 -8.27
N PRO A 814 -24.56 19.47 -7.06
CA PRO A 814 -23.36 18.81 -6.54
C PRO A 814 -23.12 17.51 -7.30
N ALA A 815 -22.31 17.58 -8.37
CA ALA A 815 -21.98 16.47 -9.26
C ALA A 815 -20.54 16.64 -9.79
N PRO A 816 -19.92 15.58 -10.36
CA PRO A 816 -18.62 15.71 -11.03
C PRO A 816 -18.65 16.86 -12.06
N PRO A 817 -17.65 17.76 -12.05
CA PRO A 817 -17.70 18.96 -12.86
C PRO A 817 -17.49 18.67 -14.34
N VAL A 818 -18.22 19.40 -15.20
CA VAL A 818 -17.95 19.40 -16.65
C VAL A 818 -16.68 20.20 -16.96
N ALA A 819 -15.95 19.82 -18.01
CA ALA A 819 -14.75 20.52 -18.43
C ALA A 819 -15.08 21.56 -19.50
N VAL A 820 -14.70 22.82 -19.26
CA VAL A 820 -14.82 23.93 -20.21
C VAL A 820 -13.43 24.25 -20.74
N ARG A 821 -13.20 24.06 -22.03
CA ARG A 821 -11.88 24.29 -22.63
C ARG A 821 -11.52 25.77 -22.66
N THR A 822 -10.28 26.06 -22.30
CA THR A 822 -9.76 27.44 -22.35
C THR A 822 -9.01 27.72 -23.66
N PRO A 823 -9.02 28.97 -24.13
CA PRO A 823 -8.19 29.39 -25.25
C PRO A 823 -6.70 29.07 -25.05
N HIS A 824 -6.02 28.64 -26.12
CA HIS A 824 -4.60 28.31 -26.03
C HIS A 824 -3.69 29.54 -25.87
N ASP A 825 -4.07 30.69 -26.43
CA ASP A 825 -3.26 31.90 -26.43
C ASP A 825 -4.05 33.16 -26.03
N VAL A 826 -3.30 34.23 -25.74
CA VAL A 826 -3.86 35.51 -25.30
C VAL A 826 -4.71 36.17 -26.39
N ARG A 827 -4.38 35.96 -27.68
CA ARG A 827 -5.14 36.53 -28.80
C ARG A 827 -6.55 35.95 -28.85
N SER A 828 -6.65 34.64 -28.69
CA SER A 828 -7.89 33.87 -28.64
C SER A 828 -8.69 34.21 -27.38
N LEU A 829 -8.00 34.34 -26.23
CA LEU A 829 -8.64 34.83 -25.00
C LEU A 829 -9.23 36.24 -25.18
N LEU A 830 -8.49 37.18 -25.79
CA LEU A 830 -9.01 38.53 -26.04
C LEU A 830 -10.18 38.54 -27.04
N ALA A 831 -10.20 37.60 -27.99
CA ALA A 831 -11.33 37.44 -28.91
C ALA A 831 -12.59 36.97 -28.17
N VAL A 832 -12.46 35.95 -27.31
CA VAL A 832 -13.53 35.47 -26.41
C VAL A 832 -14.05 36.61 -25.55
N LEU A 833 -13.17 37.33 -24.85
CA LEU A 833 -13.58 38.40 -23.94
C LEU A 833 -14.22 39.61 -24.64
N ARG A 834 -13.82 39.91 -25.88
CA ARG A 834 -14.47 40.95 -26.70
C ARG A 834 -15.85 40.50 -27.19
N HIS A 835 -15.99 39.22 -27.51
CA HIS A 835 -17.26 38.63 -27.92
C HIS A 835 -18.25 38.63 -26.74
N ASP A 836 -17.87 38.08 -25.57
CA ASP A 836 -18.68 38.09 -24.34
C ASP A 836 -19.17 39.50 -23.99
N LEU A 837 -18.29 40.49 -24.10
CA LEU A 837 -18.62 41.89 -23.84
C LEU A 837 -19.68 42.42 -24.81
N ARG A 838 -19.50 42.19 -26.12
CA ARG A 838 -20.48 42.62 -27.16
C ARG A 838 -21.82 41.91 -26.99
N ALA A 839 -21.78 40.61 -26.71
CA ALA A 839 -22.96 39.78 -26.50
C ALA A 839 -23.75 40.24 -25.27
N THR A 840 -23.08 40.54 -24.16
CA THR A 840 -23.72 41.07 -22.93
C THR A 840 -24.35 42.45 -23.17
N LEU A 841 -23.71 43.32 -23.96
CA LEU A 841 -24.22 44.66 -24.28
C LEU A 841 -25.43 44.63 -25.24
N SER A 842 -25.62 43.54 -25.96
CA SER A 842 -26.72 43.36 -26.92
C SER A 842 -27.99 42.75 -26.30
N LEU A 843 -27.98 42.46 -24.99
CA LEU A 843 -29.12 41.91 -24.28
C LEU A 843 -30.23 42.96 -24.07
N PRO A 844 -31.52 42.60 -24.25
CA PRO A 844 -32.65 43.47 -23.94
C PRO A 844 -32.56 43.99 -22.49
N GLY A 845 -32.70 45.31 -22.30
CA GLY A 845 -32.60 45.96 -20.98
C GLY A 845 -31.20 46.45 -20.58
N ALA A 846 -30.15 46.24 -21.39
CA ALA A 846 -28.80 46.72 -21.09
C ALA A 846 -28.61 48.26 -21.26
N ALA A 847 -29.57 48.96 -21.89
CA ALA A 847 -29.43 50.34 -22.35
C ALA A 847 -30.48 51.34 -21.82
N VAL A 848 -31.24 51.03 -20.76
CA VAL A 848 -32.20 52.01 -20.17
C VAL A 848 -31.63 52.59 -18.88
N ARG A 849 -30.82 53.67 -19.00
CA ARG A 849 -30.70 54.74 -17.98
C ARG A 849 -30.27 56.03 -18.65
N GLY A 850 -31.25 56.84 -19.02
CA GLY A 850 -31.07 58.22 -19.47
C GLY A 850 -32.43 58.85 -19.78
N ALA A 851 -32.78 59.88 -19.02
CA ALA A 851 -34.02 60.68 -19.05
C ALA A 851 -35.25 60.00 -18.43
N GLY A 852 -35.91 60.72 -17.53
CA GLY A 852 -36.89 60.22 -16.56
C GLY A 852 -38.33 60.13 -17.08
N ASP A 853 -39.14 59.35 -16.36
CA ASP A 853 -40.39 59.84 -15.78
C ASP A 853 -40.87 58.88 -14.69
N GLU A 854 -41.44 59.44 -13.63
CA GLU A 854 -41.96 58.75 -12.46
C GLU A 854 -43.39 58.24 -12.73
N ALA A 855 -43.69 56.98 -12.37
CA ALA A 855 -44.92 56.51 -11.72
C ALA A 855 -45.22 55.03 -12.03
N SER A 856 -45.00 54.16 -11.04
CA SER A 856 -45.83 53.01 -10.64
C SER A 856 -44.95 51.98 -9.92
N GLY A 857 -45.28 51.70 -8.67
CA GLY A 857 -44.44 50.92 -7.77
C GLY A 857 -44.54 49.42 -8.01
N THR A 858 -43.38 48.77 -8.17
CA THR A 858 -43.07 47.45 -7.63
C THR A 858 -41.55 47.26 -7.58
N CYS A 859 -41.04 46.94 -6.39
CA CYS A 859 -39.74 46.35 -6.04
C CYS A 859 -38.43 46.83 -6.70
N ARG A 860 -37.54 47.34 -5.85
CA ARG A 860 -36.17 47.83 -6.09
C ARG A 860 -35.26 46.85 -6.86
N PRO A 861 -34.42 47.34 -7.79
CA PRO A 861 -33.21 46.63 -8.24
C PRO A 861 -31.95 47.30 -7.68
N ASP A 862 -31.34 46.70 -6.65
CA ASP A 862 -29.98 47.04 -6.18
C ASP A 862 -28.94 46.10 -6.82
N VAL A 863 -28.44 46.43 -8.02
CA VAL A 863 -27.10 45.98 -8.48
C VAL A 863 -26.49 47.05 -9.40
N PRO A 864 -25.31 47.61 -9.08
CA PRO A 864 -24.68 48.66 -9.89
C PRO A 864 -24.08 48.11 -11.20
N ALA A 865 -24.23 48.89 -12.28
CA ALA A 865 -23.58 48.65 -13.56
C ALA A 865 -22.05 48.65 -13.41
N SER A 866 -21.38 47.58 -13.84
CA SER A 866 -19.95 47.35 -13.61
C SER A 866 -19.05 48.21 -14.52
N THR A 867 -18.43 49.26 -13.97
CA THR A 867 -17.31 50.00 -14.60
C THR A 867 -16.03 49.16 -14.58
N ALA A 868 -15.07 49.36 -15.50
CA ALA A 868 -13.81 48.59 -15.59
C ALA A 868 -13.01 48.51 -14.28
N GLY A 869 -13.15 49.50 -13.39
CA GLY A 869 -12.58 49.48 -12.05
C GLY A 869 -13.17 48.39 -11.14
N SER A 870 -14.45 48.04 -11.29
CA SER A 870 -15.12 47.05 -10.43
C SER A 870 -14.60 45.62 -10.63
N THR A 871 -14.36 45.18 -11.87
CA THR A 871 -13.81 43.85 -12.16
C THR A 871 -12.36 43.70 -11.71
N PHE A 872 -11.55 44.77 -11.83
CA PHE A 872 -10.19 44.80 -11.29
C PHE A 872 -10.19 44.69 -9.76
N TRP A 873 -11.04 45.46 -9.08
CA TRP A 873 -11.18 45.39 -7.62
C TRP A 873 -11.75 44.05 -7.14
N GLU A 874 -12.57 43.37 -7.93
CA GLU A 874 -13.02 42.00 -7.64
C GLU A 874 -11.87 40.98 -7.68
N PHE A 875 -10.96 41.08 -8.66
CA PHE A 875 -9.75 40.25 -8.70
C PHE A 875 -8.79 40.57 -7.54
N VAL A 876 -8.64 41.84 -7.18
CA VAL A 876 -7.83 42.29 -6.03
C VAL A 876 -8.41 41.78 -4.72
N ARG A 877 -9.74 41.81 -4.55
CA ARG A 877 -10.44 41.27 -3.37
C ARG A 877 -10.38 39.74 -3.27
N ALA A 878 -10.09 39.05 -4.37
CA ALA A 878 -9.93 37.59 -4.41
C ALA A 878 -8.49 37.12 -4.07
N VAL A 879 -7.56 38.03 -3.75
CA VAL A 879 -6.18 37.71 -3.37
C VAL A 879 -6.15 37.14 -1.94
N ARG A 880 -5.68 35.90 -1.78
CA ARG A 880 -5.51 35.20 -0.50
C ARG A 880 -4.05 34.84 -0.18
N GLY A 881 -3.10 35.34 -0.97
CA GLY A 881 -1.67 35.06 -0.84
C GLY A 881 -0.82 35.52 -2.05
N PRO A 882 0.51 35.32 -2.01
CA PRO A 882 1.45 35.90 -2.98
C PRO A 882 1.24 35.38 -4.41
N ARG A 883 0.94 34.09 -4.60
CA ARG A 883 0.62 33.54 -5.93
C ARG A 883 -0.69 34.09 -6.49
N SER A 884 -1.70 34.29 -5.64
CA SER A 884 -2.97 34.90 -6.07
C SER A 884 -2.84 36.38 -6.39
N ALA A 885 -1.88 37.09 -5.79
CA ALA A 885 -1.55 38.47 -6.15
C ALA A 885 -0.94 38.55 -7.55
N VAL A 886 -0.03 37.63 -7.88
CA VAL A 886 0.57 37.53 -9.23
C VAL A 886 -0.48 37.15 -10.28
N ASP A 887 -1.36 36.19 -9.98
CA ASP A 887 -2.48 35.84 -10.86
C ASP A 887 -3.43 37.05 -11.07
N ALA A 888 -3.80 37.78 -10.01
CA ALA A 888 -4.69 38.95 -10.10
C ALA A 888 -4.05 40.12 -10.89
N LEU A 889 -2.76 40.39 -10.65
CA LEU A 889 -2.02 41.45 -11.35
C LEU A 889 -1.83 41.15 -12.84
N SER A 890 -1.61 39.89 -13.20
CA SER A 890 -1.50 39.46 -14.61
C SER A 890 -2.86 39.39 -15.33
N SER A 891 -3.95 39.13 -14.58
CA SER A 891 -5.30 38.98 -15.13
C SER A 891 -6.05 40.30 -15.30
N GLY A 892 -5.76 41.31 -14.46
CA GLY A 892 -6.41 42.63 -14.50
C GLY A 892 -6.31 43.33 -15.87
N PRO A 893 -5.12 43.44 -16.48
CA PRO A 893 -4.96 44.01 -17.82
C PRO A 893 -5.71 43.23 -18.90
N LEU A 894 -5.72 41.89 -18.82
CA LEU A 894 -6.44 41.02 -19.76
C LEU A 894 -7.96 41.19 -19.69
N ALA A 895 -8.51 41.40 -18.50
CA ALA A 895 -9.95 41.66 -18.29
C ALA A 895 -10.39 43.08 -18.73
N ALA A 896 -9.47 44.06 -18.71
CA ALA A 896 -9.73 45.45 -19.09
C ALA A 896 -9.49 45.73 -20.58
N ALA A 897 -8.56 45.00 -21.22
CA ALA A 897 -8.16 45.18 -22.62
C ALA A 897 -9.31 45.16 -23.66
N PRO A 898 -10.38 44.34 -23.55
CA PRO A 898 -11.53 44.39 -24.46
C PRO A 898 -12.27 45.72 -24.46
N ARG A 899 -12.22 46.47 -23.35
CA ARG A 899 -12.97 47.73 -23.12
C ARG A 899 -12.18 48.98 -23.49
N LEU A 900 -10.85 48.89 -23.55
CA LEU A 900 -9.92 49.99 -23.86
C LEU A 900 -9.72 50.25 -25.37
N GLY A 901 -10.13 49.33 -26.24
CA GLY A 901 -9.93 49.41 -27.70
C GLY A 901 -10.73 50.48 -28.45
N ARG A 902 -11.34 51.46 -27.77
CA ARG A 902 -12.26 52.44 -28.35
C ARG A 902 -11.58 53.63 -29.06
N ARG A 903 -10.24 53.65 -29.21
CA ARG A 903 -9.51 54.80 -29.78
C ARG A 903 -8.55 54.53 -30.96
N VAL A 904 -8.52 53.33 -31.54
CA VAL A 904 -7.66 53.07 -32.71
C VAL A 904 -8.50 52.61 -33.90
N ARG A 905 -8.78 53.53 -34.85
CA ARG A 905 -9.15 53.18 -36.22
C ARG A 905 -7.91 52.62 -36.91
N LEU A 906 -7.82 51.31 -37.04
CA LEU A 906 -6.94 50.67 -38.04
C LEU A 906 -7.83 50.23 -39.21
N ARG A 907 -7.52 50.73 -40.40
CA ARG A 907 -8.09 50.29 -41.68
C ARG A 907 -7.86 48.77 -41.81
N VAL A 908 -8.94 48.01 -41.89
CA VAL A 908 -8.94 46.63 -42.37
C VAL A 908 -9.97 46.59 -43.50
N GLY A 909 -9.55 46.12 -44.68
CA GLY A 909 -10.41 45.93 -45.86
C GLY A 909 -11.53 44.91 -45.61
N PRO A 910 -12.46 44.73 -46.57
CA PRO A 910 -13.67 43.95 -46.35
C PRO A 910 -13.29 42.48 -46.18
N VAL A 911 -13.34 42.00 -44.94
CA VAL A 911 -13.33 40.57 -44.64
C VAL A 911 -14.80 40.13 -44.58
N VAL A 912 -15.17 39.31 -45.55
CA VAL A 912 -16.44 38.59 -45.62
C VAL A 912 -16.57 37.67 -44.39
N GLY A 913 -17.73 37.72 -43.71
CA GLY A 913 -18.23 36.68 -42.79
C GLY A 913 -18.22 37.03 -41.28
N PRO A 914 -19.39 37.03 -40.60
CA PRO A 914 -19.48 37.18 -39.14
C PRO A 914 -19.40 35.81 -38.44
N GLY A 915 -18.64 35.71 -37.33
CA GLY A 915 -18.64 34.57 -36.42
C GLY A 915 -17.81 34.85 -35.15
N ALA A 916 -17.97 34.24 -33.98
CA ALA A 916 -18.83 33.13 -33.54
C ALA A 916 -18.14 32.59 -32.24
N ILE A 917 -18.50 32.91 -30.98
CA ILE A 917 -17.75 32.36 -29.81
C ILE A 917 -18.52 32.24 -28.47
N ALA A 918 -19.18 31.09 -28.25
CA ALA A 918 -19.29 30.33 -26.98
C ALA A 918 -20.13 29.06 -27.22
N TRP A 919 -21.03 29.14 -28.19
CA TRP A 919 -21.70 28.01 -28.87
C TRP A 919 -21.06 27.68 -30.23
N GLU A 920 -19.88 28.24 -30.51
CA GLU A 920 -19.48 28.45 -31.90
C GLU A 920 -17.96 28.62 -32.09
N TRP A 921 -17.13 28.11 -31.16
CA TRP A 921 -15.68 28.05 -31.40
C TRP A 921 -15.28 26.70 -31.97
N ASP A 922 -15.02 26.67 -33.28
CA ASP A 922 -14.00 25.82 -33.87
C ASP A 922 -13.05 26.69 -34.71
N ALA A 923 -11.77 26.63 -34.38
CA ALA A 923 -10.72 27.12 -35.26
C ALA A 923 -10.40 26.01 -36.26
N PRO A 924 -10.48 26.24 -37.59
CA PRO A 924 -10.10 25.20 -38.54
C PRO A 924 -8.60 24.91 -38.38
N ARG A 925 -8.27 23.65 -38.08
CA ARG A 925 -6.94 23.14 -38.43
C ARG A 925 -6.83 23.22 -39.94
N ARG A 926 -6.11 24.20 -40.47
CA ARG A 926 -5.59 24.09 -41.83
C ARG A 926 -4.75 22.81 -41.87
N ARG A 927 -5.26 21.77 -42.51
CA ARG A 927 -4.39 20.70 -43.03
C ARG A 927 -3.33 21.37 -43.91
N PRO A 928 -2.05 20.99 -43.83
CA PRO A 928 -1.11 21.38 -44.87
C PRO A 928 -1.69 20.90 -46.20
N ALA A 929 -1.69 21.76 -47.21
CA ALA A 929 -2.04 21.35 -48.57
C ALA A 929 -1.22 20.11 -48.93
N ARG A 930 -1.90 19.03 -49.37
CA ARG A 930 -1.23 17.91 -50.03
C ARG A 930 -0.40 18.50 -51.18
N ARG A 931 0.90 18.26 -51.17
CA ARG A 931 1.73 18.50 -52.36
C ARG A 931 1.21 17.56 -53.46
N PRO A 932 1.10 18.02 -54.72
CA PRO A 932 0.80 17.12 -55.82
C PRO A 932 1.98 16.15 -55.95
N GLY A 933 1.81 14.88 -55.58
CA GLY A 933 2.84 13.86 -55.79
C GLY A 933 2.90 12.65 -54.85
N ASP A 934 2.21 12.60 -53.70
CA ASP A 934 2.33 11.42 -52.83
C ASP A 934 1.32 10.30 -53.19
N PRO A 935 1.77 9.03 -53.29
CA PRO A 935 0.99 7.92 -53.81
C PRO A 935 -0.07 7.42 -52.82
N ALA A 936 -1.18 6.92 -53.36
CA ALA A 936 -2.28 6.36 -52.60
C ALA A 936 -1.86 5.02 -51.94
N VAL A 937 -2.08 4.91 -50.62
CA VAL A 937 -2.06 3.62 -49.92
C VAL A 937 -3.45 3.02 -50.06
N GLU A 938 -3.53 1.91 -50.80
CA GLU A 938 -4.73 1.11 -51.02
C GLU A 938 -5.28 0.49 -49.72
N ALA A 939 -6.60 0.45 -49.61
CA ALA A 939 -7.33 -0.30 -48.60
C ALA A 939 -7.26 -1.81 -48.90
N PRO A 940 -7.25 -2.70 -47.88
CA PRO A 940 -7.23 -4.13 -48.12
C PRO A 940 -8.60 -4.60 -48.64
N GLN A 941 -8.62 -5.10 -49.87
CA GLN A 941 -9.76 -5.81 -50.43
C GLN A 941 -9.76 -7.27 -49.95
N ASP A 942 -10.92 -7.68 -49.43
CA ASP A 942 -11.34 -9.06 -49.27
C ASP A 942 -11.05 -9.91 -50.52
N ARG A 943 -10.52 -11.12 -50.31
CA ARG A 943 -10.73 -12.26 -51.23
C ARG A 943 -10.99 -13.54 -50.44
N PRO A 944 -11.94 -14.38 -50.90
CA PRO A 944 -12.15 -15.72 -50.36
C PRO A 944 -11.10 -16.71 -50.90
N GLY A 945 -10.97 -17.87 -50.23
CA GLY A 945 -10.01 -18.96 -50.51
C GLY A 945 -10.11 -19.60 -51.91
N PRO A 946 -9.38 -20.70 -52.20
CA PRO A 946 -9.04 -21.82 -51.30
C PRO A 946 -7.57 -21.93 -50.87
#